data_AF-A0A4Z0J3D2-F1
#
_entry.id   AF-A0A4Z0J3D2-F1
#
_cell.length_a   1.000
_cell.length_b   1.000
_cell.length_c   1.000
_cell.angle_alpha   90.00
_cell.angle_beta   90.00
_cell.angle_gamma   90.00
#
_symmetry.space_group_name_H-M   'P 1'
#
loop_
_entity.id
_entity.type
_entity.pdbx_description
1 polymer ?
#
loop_
_entity_poly.entity_id
_entity_poly.type
_entity_poly.pdbx_seq_one_letter_code
_entity_poly.pdbx_strand_id
1 'polypeptide(L)'
;MTTLRLASLRTALLLTVLTVASLIGLGPAMAAGPPVSLGEVPVLTAPNAYGPGIWHHAKQGKTWYGSYRTFPDTSAYCIDAGKKSPLAKYFKGAEAEQVTSARTAWALHEYADSKSKDVQAALSAMARLDKALPHDHKVPPQKPGDLGKKFDSAAKQHSTILAKAKKYAGPYTLDISLEPVLQMPVLEPYAVAESSSSPDSETPDSDTPEPEPDTDKGKILGTPTDEATLTISLTSASGAQVPDVPITLQAAGAKDVPTTLTTGDEAVTTTLQASAPGTLSVTASAKVAPQTVRVFEPTSGTRVQRVITPDSPAEVADKATLELSSQPKVTTEISDQTPTPGDAVTDEFTVSGLIGDHTVTVEHTLWQTAARPTLGTKNDDARAIGSVTSKKVGNGTHTSDEISVPEDFRGWLYFTETIAGDTATKEWKGIHGQPRETGFVPWTPQADTEAVLEGTSTHDEVAVTGLHPGSEAVLTVTTYHVEDEPEQSAKPDGEELSVQDFTVVADADGHAEVSTEAIDMPVGWVTYVTEIAGSDVNAAWTSDWGVPAETVHRPPEEKPSTPPAPPEKPSTPPESPAPPEQPTTPPAPPEQPEQPAAPKKPQTPPVAPVAETPAAPGPPAELPRTGATGNGMLIGMGIVLVGLGSTVLLLTGRSRDKE
;
A
#
# COMPACT_ATOMS: atom_id res chain seq x y z
N MET A 1 19.97 -20.36 89.31
CA MET A 1 19.02 -19.39 88.73
C MET A 1 17.97 -20.19 87.95
N THR A 2 16.96 -20.66 88.69
CA THR A 2 15.53 -20.31 88.55
C THR A 2 14.87 -21.04 87.36
N THR A 3 14.34 -22.27 87.54
CA THR A 3 12.94 -22.62 87.92
C THR A 3 11.92 -22.19 86.85
N LEU A 4 10.89 -22.91 86.41
CA LEU A 4 10.08 -24.01 86.97
C LEU A 4 9.00 -24.34 85.89
N ARG A 5 8.50 -25.58 85.84
CA ARG A 5 7.06 -25.99 85.84
C ARG A 5 6.70 -27.18 84.95
N LEU A 6 6.30 -28.25 85.65
CA LEU A 6 5.46 -29.36 85.26
C LEU A 6 4.00 -28.95 84.94
N ALA A 7 3.33 -29.75 84.11
CA ALA A 7 2.01 -30.38 84.34
C ALA A 7 1.79 -31.37 83.16
N SER A 8 1.77 -32.72 83.27
CA SER A 8 0.98 -33.64 84.11
C SER A 8 -0.53 -33.45 83.90
N LEU A 9 -1.41 -34.44 83.73
CA LEU A 9 -1.40 -35.91 83.78
C LEU A 9 -2.88 -36.34 83.60
N ARG A 10 -3.17 -37.66 83.70
CA ARG A 10 -4.46 -38.32 84.06
C ARG A 10 -5.34 -38.81 82.89
N THR A 11 -5.87 -40.05 82.82
CA THR A 11 -5.87 -41.30 83.63
C THR A 11 -6.49 -42.38 82.70
N ALA A 12 -5.84 -43.51 82.41
CA ALA A 12 -6.02 -44.86 82.99
C ALA A 12 -7.28 -45.68 82.60
N LEU A 13 -7.01 -46.98 82.38
CA LEU A 13 -7.83 -48.17 82.74
C LEU A 13 -9.00 -48.49 81.77
N LEU A 14 -9.15 -49.68 81.16
CA LEU A 14 -9.31 -51.03 81.72
C LEU A 14 -9.17 -52.09 80.59
N LEU A 15 -8.36 -53.15 80.80
CA LEU A 15 -8.75 -54.57 81.00
C LEU A 15 -9.15 -55.37 79.73
N THR A 16 -8.31 -56.29 79.21
CA THR A 16 -8.11 -57.74 79.57
C THR A 16 -9.06 -58.71 78.88
N VAL A 17 -8.52 -59.75 78.23
CA VAL A 17 -8.79 -61.21 78.39
C VAL A 17 -7.61 -61.95 77.72
N LEU A 18 -6.68 -62.56 78.49
CA LEU A 18 -6.61 -63.99 78.91
C LEU A 18 -5.93 -64.87 77.82
N THR A 19 -4.61 -65.08 77.86
CA THR A 19 -3.83 -66.13 78.56
C THR A 19 -4.02 -67.58 78.09
N VAL A 20 -2.86 -68.24 77.97
CA VAL A 20 -2.55 -69.69 78.14
C VAL A 20 -2.44 -70.55 76.88
N ALA A 21 -1.20 -70.77 76.44
CA ALA A 21 -0.59 -72.10 76.37
C ALA A 21 0.95 -72.01 76.24
N SER A 22 1.61 -72.22 77.38
CA SER A 22 2.90 -72.90 77.62
C SER A 22 3.66 -73.48 76.41
N LEU A 23 4.92 -73.10 76.17
CA LEU A 23 6.17 -73.63 76.76
C LEU A 23 6.74 -74.84 75.99
N ILE A 24 8.05 -74.73 75.69
CA ILE A 24 9.03 -75.73 75.23
C ILE A 24 9.20 -75.86 73.71
N GLY A 25 10.41 -75.55 73.24
CA GLY A 25 10.93 -76.06 71.97
C GLY A 25 11.99 -75.18 71.31
N LEU A 26 13.24 -75.27 71.77
CA LEU A 26 14.42 -74.76 71.06
C LEU A 26 14.63 -75.52 69.74
N GLY A 27 14.69 -74.77 68.64
CA GLY A 27 15.42 -75.10 67.40
C GLY A 27 14.57 -75.19 66.12
N PRO A 28 15.13 -75.00 64.91
CA PRO A 28 16.36 -74.30 64.53
C PRO A 28 16.06 -73.09 63.62
N ALA A 29 17.13 -72.39 63.22
CA ALA A 29 17.15 -71.37 62.19
C ALA A 29 16.18 -71.65 61.03
N MET A 30 15.18 -70.77 60.88
CA MET A 30 14.61 -70.52 59.56
C MET A 30 15.72 -69.83 58.77
N ALA A 31 16.43 -70.64 57.99
CA ALA A 31 17.16 -70.18 56.84
C ALA A 31 16.29 -69.16 56.11
N ALA A 32 16.66 -67.89 56.20
CA ALA A 32 16.37 -66.97 55.12
C ALA A 32 16.98 -67.64 53.89
N GLY A 33 16.11 -68.25 53.07
CA GLY A 33 16.52 -68.74 51.77
C GLY A 33 17.31 -67.63 51.08
N PRO A 34 18.27 -67.98 50.21
CA PRO A 34 19.02 -66.98 49.47
C PRO A 34 18.03 -65.97 48.87
N PRO A 35 18.36 -64.66 48.83
CA PRO A 35 17.50 -63.69 48.17
C PRO A 35 17.15 -64.29 46.82
N VAL A 36 15.86 -64.46 46.55
CA VAL A 36 15.37 -65.06 45.31
C VAL A 36 16.16 -64.38 44.21
N SER A 37 17.05 -65.15 43.59
CA SER A 37 17.81 -64.70 42.43
C SER A 37 16.78 -64.11 41.51
N LEU A 38 16.80 -62.79 41.32
CA LEU A 38 16.08 -62.12 40.25
C LEU A 38 16.70 -62.74 39.00
N GLY A 39 16.12 -63.86 38.58
CA GLY A 39 16.72 -64.80 37.64
C GLY A 39 17.37 -63.99 36.55
N GLU A 40 18.71 -64.13 36.46
CA GLU A 40 19.52 -63.32 35.58
C GLU A 40 18.81 -63.29 34.23
N VAL A 41 18.28 -62.12 33.86
CA VAL A 41 17.49 -61.98 32.63
C VAL A 41 18.43 -62.51 31.55
N PRO A 42 18.10 -63.63 30.88
CA PRO A 42 18.94 -64.09 29.81
C PRO A 42 18.99 -62.93 28.84
N VAL A 43 20.19 -62.37 28.68
CA VAL A 43 20.51 -61.49 27.56
C VAL A 43 20.35 -62.42 26.36
N LEU A 44 19.10 -62.61 25.93
CA LEU A 44 18.85 -63.33 24.71
C LEU A 44 19.61 -62.52 23.66
N THR A 45 20.42 -63.27 22.94
CA THR A 45 21.15 -62.98 21.71
C THR A 45 20.21 -62.47 20.60
N ALA A 46 19.40 -61.48 20.92
CA ALA A 46 18.54 -60.73 20.02
C ALA A 46 19.14 -59.32 19.91
N PRO A 47 20.26 -59.15 19.16
CA PRO A 47 20.83 -57.83 18.89
C PRO A 47 19.79 -56.86 18.30
N ASN A 48 18.72 -57.38 17.71
CA ASN A 48 17.62 -56.63 17.11
C ASN A 48 16.54 -56.18 18.11
N ALA A 49 16.62 -56.53 19.40
CA ALA A 49 15.61 -56.17 20.39
C ALA A 49 15.84 -54.79 21.05
N TYR A 50 17.09 -54.33 21.05
CA TYR A 50 17.51 -53.10 21.74
C TYR A 50 17.90 -52.03 20.72
N GLY A 51 17.50 -50.79 20.98
CA GLY A 51 17.99 -49.61 20.27
C GLY A 51 19.28 -49.06 20.90
N PRO A 52 19.62 -47.78 20.70
CA PRO A 52 20.69 -47.13 21.43
C PRO A 52 20.37 -47.02 22.93
N GLY A 53 21.38 -47.18 23.78
CA GLY A 53 21.22 -47.10 25.23
C GLY A 53 22.43 -47.60 26.02
N ILE A 54 22.26 -47.70 27.34
CA ILE A 54 23.31 -48.03 28.30
C ILE A 54 22.79 -49.11 29.26
N TRP A 55 23.58 -50.17 29.45
CA TRP A 55 23.30 -51.16 30.49
C TRP A 55 23.76 -50.63 31.85
N HIS A 56 22.87 -50.70 32.84
CA HIS A 56 23.20 -50.51 34.24
C HIS A 56 23.23 -51.86 34.96
N HIS A 57 24.27 -52.09 35.75
CA HIS A 57 24.48 -53.31 36.53
C HIS A 57 24.35 -52.97 38.02
N ALA A 58 23.20 -53.30 38.61
CA ALA A 58 22.95 -53.16 40.04
C ALA A 58 23.10 -54.51 40.76
N LYS A 59 23.22 -54.51 42.09
CA LYS A 59 23.22 -55.75 42.91
C LYS A 59 21.95 -56.58 42.70
N GLN A 60 20.85 -55.91 42.37
CA GLN A 60 19.53 -56.48 42.11
C GLN A 60 19.36 -56.99 40.68
N GLY A 61 20.31 -56.74 39.77
CA GLY A 61 20.26 -57.22 38.39
C GLY A 61 20.66 -56.18 37.34
N LYS A 62 20.61 -56.60 36.07
CA LYS A 62 20.95 -55.77 34.90
C LYS A 62 19.70 -55.08 34.38
N THR A 63 19.77 -53.77 34.15
CA THR A 63 18.67 -52.97 33.60
C THR A 63 19.14 -52.20 32.38
N TRP A 64 18.38 -52.26 31.29
CA TRP A 64 18.64 -51.47 30.09
C TRP A 64 18.03 -50.07 30.23
N TYR A 65 18.82 -49.02 29.99
CA TYR A 65 18.35 -47.64 29.84
C TYR A 65 18.54 -47.23 28.39
N GLY A 66 17.47 -47.26 27.61
CA GLY A 66 17.50 -46.97 26.19
C GLY A 66 16.18 -47.30 25.52
N SER A 67 16.13 -47.15 24.19
CA SER A 67 14.98 -47.57 23.43
C SER A 67 14.96 -49.08 23.19
N TYR A 68 13.77 -49.59 22.95
CA TYR A 68 13.49 -50.97 22.56
C TYR A 68 12.86 -50.98 21.17
N ARG A 69 13.20 -52.01 20.40
CA ARG A 69 12.59 -52.30 19.09
C ARG A 69 11.40 -53.25 19.28
N THR A 70 10.50 -52.88 20.21
CA THR A 70 9.28 -53.65 20.51
C THR A 70 8.33 -53.60 19.33
N PHE A 71 8.27 -52.45 18.67
CA PHE A 71 7.51 -52.21 17.44
C PHE A 71 8.47 -51.91 16.28
N PRO A 72 8.11 -52.26 15.04
CA PRO A 72 9.01 -52.08 13.88
C PRO A 72 9.26 -50.60 13.54
N ASP A 73 8.23 -49.75 13.70
CA ASP A 73 8.22 -48.39 13.15
C ASP A 73 8.46 -47.30 14.20
N THR A 74 8.64 -47.66 15.48
CA THR A 74 8.83 -46.68 16.55
C THR A 74 9.74 -47.21 17.66
N SER A 75 10.54 -46.31 18.23
CA SER A 75 11.21 -46.55 19.51
C SER A 75 10.17 -46.71 20.62
N ALA A 76 10.36 -47.72 21.47
CA ALA A 76 9.54 -47.96 22.65
C ALA A 76 10.38 -47.84 23.93
N TYR A 77 9.79 -47.40 25.03
CA TYR A 77 10.49 -47.16 26.29
C TYR A 77 9.79 -47.85 27.44
N CYS A 78 10.52 -48.65 28.21
CA CYS A 78 9.93 -49.34 29.34
C CYS A 78 9.59 -48.39 30.49
N ILE A 79 8.37 -48.52 31.00
CA ILE A 79 7.92 -47.79 32.20
C ILE A 79 8.11 -48.62 33.48
N ASP A 80 8.32 -49.93 33.37
CA ASP A 80 8.57 -50.81 34.50
C ASP A 80 10.07 -51.06 34.69
N ALA A 81 10.51 -51.24 35.95
CA ALA A 81 11.90 -51.57 36.27
C ALA A 81 11.98 -52.98 36.90
N GLY A 82 13.01 -53.77 36.58
CA GLY A 82 13.22 -55.10 37.17
C GLY A 82 12.31 -56.21 36.62
N LYS A 83 11.79 -56.05 35.41
CA LYS A 83 10.96 -57.01 34.66
C LYS A 83 11.65 -57.46 33.36
N LYS A 84 11.16 -58.51 32.71
CA LYS A 84 11.72 -59.06 31.45
C LYS A 84 11.61 -58.02 30.32
N SER A 85 12.58 -58.04 29.39
CA SER A 85 12.61 -57.14 28.23
C SER A 85 11.34 -57.27 27.35
N PRO A 86 10.82 -56.15 26.83
CA PRO A 86 9.60 -56.09 26.03
C PRO A 86 9.86 -56.52 24.57
N LEU A 87 10.15 -57.79 24.35
CA LEU A 87 10.34 -58.32 23.00
C LEU A 87 9.04 -58.27 22.20
N ALA A 88 9.13 -57.98 20.89
CA ALA A 88 7.97 -57.84 19.99
C ALA A 88 6.95 -58.99 20.07
N LYS A 89 7.41 -60.23 20.29
CA LYS A 89 6.54 -61.41 20.46
C LYS A 89 5.52 -61.29 21.60
N TYR A 90 5.78 -60.46 22.62
CA TYR A 90 4.90 -60.25 23.76
C TYR A 90 3.84 -59.15 23.52
N PHE A 91 3.94 -58.42 22.41
CA PHE A 91 3.08 -57.27 22.09
C PHE A 91 2.29 -57.46 20.79
N LYS A 92 2.22 -58.70 20.30
CA LYS A 92 1.41 -59.01 19.11
C LYS A 92 -0.06 -58.76 19.45
N GLY A 93 -0.70 -57.85 18.69
CA GLY A 93 -2.08 -57.43 18.91
C GLY A 93 -2.29 -56.60 20.19
N ALA A 94 -1.23 -56.02 20.77
CA ALA A 94 -1.37 -55.12 21.89
C ALA A 94 -2.05 -53.82 21.46
N GLU A 95 -3.10 -53.44 22.17
CA GLU A 95 -3.76 -52.13 22.02
C GLU A 95 -3.09 -51.11 22.95
N ALA A 96 -3.13 -49.84 22.54
CA ALA A 96 -2.53 -48.75 23.29
C ALA A 96 -3.59 -48.02 24.12
N GLU A 97 -3.27 -47.73 25.37
CA GLU A 97 -4.01 -46.77 26.19
C GLU A 97 -3.31 -45.40 26.10
N GLN A 98 -4.06 -44.34 25.85
CA GLN A 98 -3.52 -42.98 25.88
C GLN A 98 -3.47 -42.46 27.31
N VAL A 99 -2.30 -42.02 27.76
CA VAL A 99 -2.10 -41.41 29.07
C VAL A 99 -1.52 -40.01 28.90
N THR A 100 -2.16 -39.02 29.51
CA THR A 100 -1.70 -37.62 29.48
C THR A 100 -0.40 -37.47 30.27
N SER A 101 0.67 -37.20 29.55
CA SER A 101 1.95 -36.79 30.12
C SER A 101 2.70 -35.90 29.14
N ALA A 102 2.36 -34.61 29.14
CA ALA A 102 2.84 -33.68 28.13
C ALA A 102 4.38 -33.58 28.06
N ARG A 103 5.07 -33.64 29.21
CA ARG A 103 6.54 -33.55 29.24
C ARG A 103 7.22 -34.78 28.66
N THR A 104 6.70 -35.98 28.98
CA THR A 104 7.23 -37.22 28.43
C THR A 104 6.85 -37.33 26.96
N ALA A 105 5.61 -37.00 26.59
CA ALA A 105 5.13 -36.96 25.21
C ALA A 105 5.99 -36.03 24.33
N TRP A 106 6.22 -34.80 24.77
CA TRP A 106 7.10 -33.84 24.10
C TRP A 106 8.53 -34.38 23.95
N ALA A 107 9.12 -34.92 25.01
CA ALA A 107 10.48 -35.44 24.97
C ALA A 107 10.63 -36.63 24.01
N LEU A 108 9.62 -37.51 23.96
CA LEU A 108 9.60 -38.62 23.02
C LEU A 108 9.40 -38.12 21.58
N HIS A 109 8.50 -37.17 21.35
CA HIS A 109 8.28 -36.60 20.03
C HIS A 109 9.56 -35.96 19.45
N GLU A 110 10.27 -35.18 20.27
CA GLU A 110 11.46 -34.44 19.84
C GLU A 110 12.70 -35.34 19.67
N TYR A 111 12.88 -36.34 20.55
CA TYR A 111 14.15 -37.04 20.68
C TYR A 111 14.12 -38.54 20.41
N ALA A 112 12.96 -39.16 20.15
CA ALA A 112 12.87 -40.63 20.02
C ALA A 112 13.72 -41.20 18.87
N ASP A 113 13.96 -40.42 17.81
CA ASP A 113 14.76 -40.83 16.65
C ASP A 113 16.26 -40.64 16.82
N SER A 114 16.69 -39.99 17.90
CA SER A 114 18.10 -39.73 18.20
C SER A 114 18.91 -41.03 18.24
N LYS A 115 20.06 -41.04 17.56
CA LYS A 115 20.99 -42.19 17.59
C LYS A 115 21.91 -42.19 18.81
N SER A 116 21.84 -41.16 19.65
CA SER A 116 22.66 -41.05 20.85
C SER A 116 22.18 -41.97 21.96
N LYS A 117 23.06 -42.88 22.42
CA LYS A 117 22.80 -43.74 23.58
C LYS A 117 22.47 -42.94 24.86
N ASP A 118 23.06 -41.75 25.01
CA ASP A 118 22.89 -40.91 26.19
C ASP A 118 21.50 -40.23 26.19
N VAL A 119 21.04 -39.79 25.01
CA VAL A 119 19.67 -39.26 24.83
C VAL A 119 18.65 -40.36 25.08
N GLN A 120 18.84 -41.55 24.49
CA GLN A 120 17.91 -42.66 24.68
C GLN A 120 17.88 -43.16 26.14
N ALA A 121 19.02 -43.17 26.85
CA ALA A 121 19.07 -43.46 28.27
C ALA A 121 18.33 -42.40 29.11
N ALA A 122 18.42 -41.12 28.73
CA ALA A 122 17.66 -40.03 29.34
C ALA A 122 16.15 -40.20 29.13
N LEU A 123 15.69 -40.47 27.90
CA LEU A 123 14.27 -40.73 27.60
C LEU A 123 13.73 -41.94 28.37
N SER A 124 14.51 -43.03 28.45
CA SER A 124 14.15 -44.18 29.26
C SER A 124 14.04 -43.85 30.75
N ALA A 125 14.86 -42.94 31.28
CA ALA A 125 14.71 -42.47 32.65
C ALA A 125 13.48 -41.60 32.83
N MET A 126 13.17 -40.70 31.89
CA MET A 126 11.93 -39.90 31.92
C MET A 126 10.71 -40.81 31.97
N ALA A 127 10.61 -41.79 31.06
CA ALA A 127 9.52 -42.76 31.01
C ALA A 127 9.35 -43.57 32.31
N ARG A 128 10.43 -43.87 33.03
CA ARG A 128 10.39 -44.65 34.28
C ARG A 128 10.14 -43.84 35.54
N LEU A 129 10.33 -42.53 35.48
CA LEU A 129 10.22 -41.62 36.64
C LEU A 129 8.97 -40.77 36.58
N ASP A 130 8.24 -40.83 35.47
CA ASP A 130 7.05 -40.05 35.22
C ASP A 130 5.83 -40.59 35.97
N LYS A 131 5.52 -39.93 37.08
CA LYS A 131 4.42 -40.29 37.99
C LYS A 131 3.03 -40.30 37.34
N ALA A 132 2.86 -39.69 36.16
CA ALA A 132 1.60 -39.75 35.42
C ALA A 132 1.37 -41.13 34.78
N LEU A 133 2.42 -41.92 34.60
CA LEU A 133 2.34 -43.24 33.97
C LEU A 133 2.09 -44.33 35.01
N PRO A 134 1.31 -45.37 34.66
CA PRO A 134 1.04 -46.47 35.56
C PRO A 134 2.31 -47.32 35.69
N HIS A 135 3.01 -47.27 36.82
CA HIS A 135 4.24 -48.05 37.05
C HIS A 135 4.02 -49.32 37.88
N ASP A 136 4.78 -50.39 37.58
CA ASP A 136 4.89 -51.59 38.41
C ASP A 136 6.36 -52.00 38.54
N HIS A 137 7.12 -51.17 39.24
CA HIS A 137 8.54 -51.39 39.46
C HIS A 137 8.79 -52.53 40.46
N LYS A 138 9.72 -53.44 40.13
CA LYS A 138 10.27 -54.46 41.05
C LYS A 138 11.63 -54.08 41.63
N VAL A 139 12.24 -53.04 41.08
CA VAL A 139 13.43 -52.37 41.63
C VAL A 139 13.20 -50.85 41.57
N PRO A 140 13.71 -50.05 42.52
CA PRO A 140 13.50 -48.61 42.49
C PRO A 140 13.99 -47.99 41.17
N PRO A 141 13.17 -47.17 40.48
CA PRO A 141 13.65 -46.43 39.33
C PRO A 141 14.65 -45.36 39.78
N GLN A 142 15.73 -45.19 39.04
CA GLN A 142 16.80 -44.26 39.38
C GLN A 142 17.04 -43.26 38.25
N LYS A 143 17.41 -42.03 38.62
CA LYS A 143 17.85 -41.00 37.67
C LYS A 143 19.23 -41.37 37.11
N PRO A 144 19.58 -40.97 35.88
CA PRO A 144 20.88 -41.31 35.31
C PRO A 144 22.08 -40.87 36.17
N GLY A 145 21.98 -39.73 36.86
CA GLY A 145 23.04 -39.24 37.76
C GLY A 145 23.34 -40.17 38.95
N ASP A 146 22.37 -41.02 39.33
CA ASP A 146 22.50 -41.96 40.45
C ASP A 146 23.06 -43.33 39.98
N LEU A 147 23.25 -43.53 38.67
CA LEU A 147 23.66 -44.81 38.06
C LEU A 147 25.17 -44.95 37.89
N GLY A 148 25.95 -43.94 38.30
CA GLY A 148 27.40 -43.89 38.28
C GLY A 148 28.01 -43.27 37.01
N LYS A 149 29.34 -43.11 36.98
CA LYS A 149 30.10 -42.32 35.98
C LYS A 149 29.79 -42.62 34.51
N LYS A 150 29.37 -43.86 34.18
CA LYS A 150 29.00 -44.24 32.80
C LYS A 150 27.75 -43.51 32.30
N PHE A 151 26.95 -42.94 33.20
CA PHE A 151 25.71 -42.23 32.90
C PHE A 151 25.86 -40.70 33.02
N ASP A 152 27.06 -40.15 33.25
CA ASP A 152 27.25 -38.70 33.43
C ASP A 152 26.73 -37.90 32.22
N SER A 153 26.99 -38.37 31.00
CA SER A 153 26.46 -37.77 29.77
C SER A 153 24.93 -37.91 29.65
N ALA A 154 24.39 -39.08 29.97
CA ALA A 154 22.94 -39.29 30.02
C ALA A 154 22.25 -38.43 31.10
N ALA A 155 22.91 -38.17 32.23
CA ALA A 155 22.41 -37.30 33.29
C ALA A 155 22.35 -35.84 32.83
N LYS A 156 23.37 -35.37 32.10
CA LYS A 156 23.34 -34.06 31.44
C LYS A 156 22.19 -33.95 30.45
N GLN A 157 22.03 -34.93 29.56
CA GLN A 157 20.93 -34.95 28.60
C GLN A 157 19.55 -34.98 29.28
N HIS A 158 19.39 -35.81 30.32
CA HIS A 158 18.13 -35.88 31.08
C HIS A 158 17.75 -34.54 31.72
N SER A 159 18.70 -33.83 32.32
CA SER A 159 18.46 -32.49 32.86
C SER A 159 18.10 -31.48 31.77
N THR A 160 18.81 -31.50 30.63
CA THR A 160 18.52 -30.62 29.48
C THR A 160 17.13 -30.87 28.89
N ILE A 161 16.78 -32.12 28.64
CA ILE A 161 15.48 -32.50 28.07
C ILE A 161 14.36 -32.15 29.04
N LEU A 162 14.52 -32.38 30.35
CA LEU A 162 13.52 -31.97 31.35
C LEU A 162 13.33 -30.46 31.41
N ALA A 163 14.41 -29.68 31.32
CA ALA A 163 14.33 -28.23 31.30
C ALA A 163 13.59 -27.73 30.05
N LYS A 164 13.90 -28.29 28.87
CA LYS A 164 13.19 -27.98 27.64
C LYS A 164 11.73 -28.43 27.66
N ALA A 165 11.43 -29.65 28.14
CA ALA A 165 10.07 -30.16 28.27
C ALA A 165 9.24 -29.31 29.24
N LYS A 166 9.84 -28.77 30.30
CA LYS A 166 9.16 -27.82 31.19
C LYS A 166 8.81 -26.51 30.49
N LYS A 167 9.63 -26.08 29.53
CA LYS A 167 9.46 -24.84 28.76
C LYS A 167 8.55 -25.00 27.53
N TYR A 168 8.59 -26.13 26.84
CA TYR A 168 8.00 -26.27 25.51
C TYR A 168 6.91 -27.34 25.40
N ALA A 169 6.63 -28.13 26.43
CA ALA A 169 5.54 -29.10 26.37
C ALA A 169 4.17 -28.39 26.38
N GLY A 170 3.22 -28.97 25.64
CA GLY A 170 1.86 -28.46 25.53
C GLY A 170 1.02 -28.56 26.82
N PRO A 171 -0.27 -28.15 26.78
CA PRO A 171 -1.03 -27.71 25.60
C PRO A 171 -0.46 -26.48 24.90
N TYR A 172 -0.76 -26.36 23.62
CA TYR A 172 -0.29 -25.27 22.75
C TYR A 172 -1.45 -24.36 22.37
N THR A 173 -1.16 -23.07 22.24
CA THR A 173 -2.07 -22.07 21.70
C THR A 173 -1.40 -21.44 20.48
N LEU A 174 -2.08 -21.50 19.34
CA LEU A 174 -1.75 -20.74 18.15
C LEU A 174 -2.67 -19.53 18.11
N ASP A 175 -2.09 -18.33 18.14
CA ASP A 175 -2.82 -17.07 18.05
C ASP A 175 -2.39 -16.35 16.78
N ILE A 176 -3.37 -15.90 15.99
CA ILE A 176 -3.11 -15.03 14.83
C ILE A 176 -3.94 -13.75 14.88
N SER A 177 -3.36 -12.65 14.41
CA SER A 177 -4.04 -11.36 14.29
C SER A 177 -3.73 -10.70 12.95
N LEU A 178 -4.68 -9.90 12.48
CA LEU A 178 -4.54 -9.04 11.30
C LEU A 178 -4.83 -7.60 11.70
N GLU A 179 -3.92 -6.70 11.37
CA GLU A 179 -4.06 -5.27 11.64
C GLU A 179 -3.83 -4.47 10.35
N PRO A 180 -4.66 -3.47 10.04
CA PRO A 180 -4.45 -2.65 8.84
C PRO A 180 -3.19 -1.81 9.00
N VAL A 181 -2.41 -1.68 7.92
CA VAL A 181 -1.33 -0.70 7.84
C VAL A 181 -1.95 0.64 7.49
N LEU A 182 -1.53 1.69 8.19
CA LEU A 182 -2.08 3.03 8.03
C LEU A 182 -1.05 3.93 7.36
N GLN A 183 -1.48 4.63 6.32
CA GLN A 183 -0.71 5.71 5.73
C GLN A 183 -1.04 7.01 6.45
N MET A 184 -0.02 7.61 7.06
CA MET A 184 -0.15 8.95 7.62
C MET A 184 -0.43 9.96 6.50
N PRO A 185 -1.36 10.90 6.70
CA PRO A 185 -1.60 11.94 5.71
C PRO A 185 -0.32 12.75 5.49
N VAL A 186 0.07 12.92 4.22
CA VAL A 186 1.05 13.94 3.85
C VAL A 186 0.37 15.28 4.11
N LEU A 187 0.91 16.07 5.04
CA LEU A 187 0.49 17.46 5.22
C LEU A 187 0.92 18.20 3.95
N GLU A 188 -0.03 18.44 3.05
CA GLU A 188 0.20 19.33 1.92
C GLU A 188 0.51 20.73 2.47
N PRO A 189 1.60 21.39 2.03
CA PRO A 189 1.93 22.73 2.46
C PRO A 189 1.02 23.74 1.75
N TYR A 190 -0.25 23.83 2.15
CA TYR A 190 -1.14 24.91 1.74
C TYR A 190 -2.01 25.36 2.91
N ALA A 191 -1.43 26.26 3.71
CA ALA A 191 -2.09 27.40 4.34
C ALA A 191 -1.01 28.25 5.00
N VAL A 192 -0.33 29.10 4.22
CA VAL A 192 0.11 30.36 4.81
C VAL A 192 -1.18 31.13 5.00
N ALA A 193 -1.75 31.06 6.20
CA ALA A 193 -2.71 32.04 6.63
C ALA A 193 -2.02 33.40 6.47
N GLU A 194 -2.54 34.24 5.58
CA GLU A 194 -2.17 35.64 5.58
C GLU A 194 -2.37 36.15 7.01
N SER A 195 -1.26 36.57 7.60
CA SER A 195 -1.22 37.14 8.93
C SER A 195 -1.98 38.46 8.90
N SER A 196 -3.26 38.44 9.27
CA SER A 196 -3.90 39.65 9.79
C SER A 196 -3.42 39.83 11.23
N SER A 197 -2.28 40.50 11.37
CA SER A 197 -1.85 41.09 12.62
C SER A 197 -2.85 42.17 13.05
N SER A 198 -3.53 41.96 14.18
CA SER A 198 -3.60 42.95 15.28
C SER A 198 -4.12 42.33 16.58
N PRO A 199 -3.66 42.80 17.75
CA PRO A 199 -3.79 42.08 19.03
C PRO A 199 -4.85 42.67 19.99
N ASP A 200 -5.12 41.85 21.01
CA ASP A 200 -5.61 42.19 22.36
C ASP A 200 -7.11 42.51 22.57
N SER A 201 -7.83 41.60 23.26
CA SER A 201 -8.19 41.73 24.70
C SER A 201 -9.49 41.00 25.09
N GLU A 202 -9.31 39.90 25.83
CA GLU A 202 -10.02 39.46 27.05
C GLU A 202 -11.56 39.69 27.22
N THR A 203 -12.35 38.61 27.05
CA THR A 203 -13.10 37.85 28.11
C THR A 203 -14.60 38.23 28.28
N PRO A 204 -15.43 37.41 28.98
CA PRO A 204 -16.37 36.49 28.33
C PRO A 204 -17.83 36.75 28.72
N ASP A 205 -18.80 36.38 27.88
CA ASP A 205 -20.19 36.28 28.37
C ASP A 205 -20.78 34.90 28.05
N SER A 206 -21.25 34.30 29.12
CA SER A 206 -21.89 33.00 29.25
C SER A 206 -23.28 33.02 28.64
N ASP A 207 -23.55 32.09 27.74
CA ASP A 207 -24.78 31.26 27.71
C ASP A 207 -24.90 30.59 26.33
N THR A 208 -24.35 29.38 26.19
CA THR A 208 -24.75 28.46 25.12
C THR A 208 -24.60 27.02 25.61
N PRO A 209 -25.58 26.12 25.39
CA PRO A 209 -25.55 24.78 25.97
C PRO A 209 -24.38 23.96 25.42
N GLU A 210 -23.71 23.23 26.31
CA GLU A 210 -22.64 22.29 25.96
C GLU A 210 -23.13 21.27 24.90
N PRO A 211 -22.41 21.08 23.78
CA PRO A 211 -22.65 19.95 22.91
C PRO A 211 -22.17 18.68 23.60
N GLU A 212 -23.00 17.63 23.50
CA GLU A 212 -22.77 16.28 24.03
C GLU A 212 -21.34 15.79 23.76
N PRO A 213 -20.72 15.03 24.69
CA PRO A 213 -19.38 14.50 24.51
C PRO A 213 -19.38 13.45 23.39
N ASP A 214 -18.76 13.82 22.27
CA ASP A 214 -18.43 12.92 21.17
C ASP A 214 -17.56 11.78 21.70
N THR A 215 -18.14 10.58 21.80
CA THR A 215 -17.46 9.37 22.24
C THR A 215 -16.58 8.77 21.13
N ASP A 216 -15.82 9.61 20.43
CA ASP A 216 -14.87 9.13 19.41
C ASP A 216 -13.59 8.67 20.10
N LYS A 217 -13.58 7.38 20.48
CA LYS A 217 -12.42 6.70 21.03
C LYS A 217 -11.27 6.79 20.05
N GLY A 218 -10.33 7.69 20.31
CA GLY A 218 -8.98 7.69 19.76
C GLY A 218 -8.96 7.64 18.24
N LYS A 219 -9.30 8.77 17.60
CA LYS A 219 -9.20 8.96 16.14
C LYS A 219 -7.82 8.49 15.65
N ILE A 220 -7.80 7.31 15.05
CA ILE A 220 -6.60 6.72 14.47
C ILE A 220 -6.13 7.69 13.38
N LEU A 221 -4.95 8.27 13.56
CA LEU A 221 -4.32 9.14 12.57
C LEU A 221 -3.80 8.26 11.43
N GLY A 222 -4.46 8.29 10.26
CA GLY A 222 -4.01 7.63 9.03
C GLY A 222 -5.14 6.98 8.23
N THR A 223 -4.98 6.92 6.91
CA THR A 223 -5.87 6.17 6.00
C THR A 223 -5.35 4.75 5.85
N PRO A 224 -6.19 3.70 6.03
CA PRO A 224 -5.80 2.32 5.74
C PRO A 224 -5.27 2.17 4.33
N THR A 225 -4.14 1.48 4.19
CA THR A 225 -3.59 1.07 2.90
C THR A 225 -4.23 -0.25 2.45
N ASP A 226 -3.78 -0.78 1.31
CA ASP A 226 -4.06 -2.15 0.88
C ASP A 226 -3.19 -3.18 1.62
N GLU A 227 -2.43 -2.80 2.65
CA GLU A 227 -1.57 -3.70 3.41
C GLU A 227 -2.14 -4.03 4.79
N ALA A 228 -1.90 -5.25 5.25
CA ALA A 228 -2.25 -5.72 6.58
C ALA A 228 -1.06 -6.47 7.22
N THR A 229 -0.78 -6.19 8.48
CA THR A 229 0.22 -6.92 9.27
C THR A 229 -0.43 -8.19 9.84
N LEU A 230 0.07 -9.35 9.45
CA LEU A 230 -0.24 -10.65 10.05
C LEU A 230 0.78 -10.93 11.16
N THR A 231 0.30 -11.15 12.38
CA THR A 231 1.12 -11.61 13.51
C THR A 231 0.73 -13.03 13.88
N ILE A 232 1.71 -13.91 14.08
CA ILE A 232 1.52 -15.31 14.48
C ILE A 232 2.35 -15.63 15.72
N SER A 233 1.71 -16.21 16.72
CA SER A 233 2.33 -16.60 17.98
C SER A 233 1.96 -18.05 18.31
N LEU A 234 2.95 -18.89 18.59
CA LEU A 234 2.73 -20.28 19.05
C LEU A 234 3.32 -20.44 20.44
N THR A 235 2.44 -20.52 21.43
CA THR A 235 2.85 -20.62 22.83
C THR A 235 2.59 -22.02 23.40
N SER A 236 3.47 -22.44 24.29
CA SER A 236 3.33 -23.66 25.10
C SER A 236 2.56 -23.39 26.40
N ALA A 237 2.31 -24.44 27.18
CA ALA A 237 1.63 -24.34 28.47
C ALA A 237 2.37 -23.47 29.50
N SER A 238 3.67 -23.21 29.34
CA SER A 238 4.41 -22.29 30.20
C SER A 238 4.33 -20.83 29.73
N GLY A 239 3.61 -20.54 28.65
CA GLY A 239 3.57 -19.24 27.98
C GLY A 239 4.83 -18.91 27.17
N ALA A 240 5.74 -19.87 26.98
CA ALA A 240 6.93 -19.65 26.15
C ALA A 240 6.59 -19.87 24.67
N GLN A 241 7.12 -19.00 23.80
CA GLN A 241 7.12 -19.19 22.35
C GLN A 241 7.83 -20.49 21.99
N VAL A 242 7.26 -21.25 21.06
CA VAL A 242 7.78 -22.55 20.61
C VAL A 242 8.45 -22.35 19.25
N PRO A 243 9.79 -22.33 19.17
CA PRO A 243 10.49 -22.07 17.91
C PRO A 243 10.48 -23.30 16.99
N ASP A 244 10.86 -23.08 15.74
CA ASP A 244 11.14 -24.11 14.73
C ASP A 244 9.93 -24.98 14.32
N VAL A 245 8.70 -24.48 14.55
CA VAL A 245 7.47 -25.17 14.13
C VAL A 245 6.97 -24.57 12.82
N PRO A 246 6.83 -25.37 11.74
CA PRO A 246 6.23 -24.90 10.50
C PRO A 246 4.71 -24.71 10.65
N ILE A 247 4.25 -23.50 10.33
CA ILE A 247 2.86 -23.07 10.27
C ILE A 247 2.43 -23.07 8.81
N THR A 248 1.40 -23.83 8.48
CA THR A 248 0.74 -23.78 7.17
C THR A 248 -0.24 -22.62 7.15
N LEU A 249 -0.21 -21.82 6.08
CA LEU A 249 -1.10 -20.67 5.91
C LEU A 249 -2.02 -20.86 4.72
N GLN A 250 -3.27 -20.43 4.88
CA GLN A 250 -4.24 -20.27 3.82
C GLN A 250 -4.87 -18.90 3.96
N ALA A 251 -4.81 -18.09 2.91
CA ALA A 251 -5.42 -16.77 2.91
C ALA A 251 -6.37 -16.61 1.72
N ALA A 252 -7.42 -15.84 1.94
CA ALA A 252 -8.34 -15.37 0.92
C ALA A 252 -8.37 -13.85 0.95
N GLY A 253 -8.45 -13.22 -0.22
CA GLY A 253 -8.48 -11.77 -0.38
C GLY A 253 -7.10 -11.09 -0.42
N ALA A 254 -5.99 -11.83 -0.40
CA ALA A 254 -4.63 -11.29 -0.52
C ALA A 254 -3.84 -11.84 -1.73
N LYS A 255 -2.88 -11.04 -2.21
CA LYS A 255 -1.89 -11.39 -3.24
C LYS A 255 -0.60 -11.95 -2.59
N ASP A 256 0.10 -12.82 -3.32
CA ASP A 256 1.46 -13.32 -3.00
C ASP A 256 1.68 -13.86 -1.57
N VAL A 257 0.66 -14.52 -1.01
CA VAL A 257 0.68 -14.98 0.38
C VAL A 257 1.65 -16.17 0.57
N PRO A 258 2.54 -16.14 1.58
CA PRO A 258 3.39 -17.29 1.90
C PRO A 258 2.54 -18.48 2.32
N THR A 259 2.80 -19.67 1.77
CA THR A 259 2.08 -20.90 2.17
C THR A 259 2.56 -21.48 3.50
N THR A 260 3.73 -21.05 3.97
CA THR A 260 4.34 -21.56 5.20
C THR A 260 5.20 -20.49 5.86
N LEU A 261 5.10 -20.40 7.19
CA LEU A 261 6.01 -19.63 8.05
C LEU A 261 6.57 -20.55 9.13
N THR A 262 7.73 -20.22 9.70
CA THR A 262 8.32 -21.00 10.82
C THR A 262 8.34 -20.13 12.06
N THR A 263 7.87 -20.65 13.19
CA THR A 263 7.84 -19.94 14.46
C THR A 263 9.25 -19.66 14.99
N GLY A 264 9.42 -18.54 15.68
CA GLY A 264 10.69 -18.16 16.33
C GLY A 264 10.60 -18.18 17.86
N ASP A 265 11.63 -17.62 18.49
CA ASP A 265 11.61 -17.32 19.93
C ASP A 265 10.71 -16.11 20.28
N GLU A 266 10.24 -15.39 19.25
CA GLU A 266 9.27 -14.29 19.31
C GLU A 266 8.14 -14.52 18.30
N ALA A 267 7.06 -13.73 18.39
CA ALA A 267 5.98 -13.77 17.42
C ALA A 267 6.49 -13.41 16.01
N VAL A 268 6.01 -14.12 15.00
CA VAL A 268 6.40 -13.90 13.60
C VAL A 268 5.44 -12.90 12.99
N THR A 269 5.98 -11.86 12.35
CA THR A 269 5.18 -10.87 11.63
C THR A 269 5.48 -10.92 10.13
N THR A 270 4.45 -10.68 9.32
CA THR A 270 4.58 -10.51 7.87
C THR A 270 3.50 -9.57 7.36
N THR A 271 3.74 -8.92 6.24
CA THR A 271 2.75 -8.04 5.60
C THR A 271 2.05 -8.79 4.48
N LEU A 272 0.72 -8.69 4.45
CA LEU A 272 -0.12 -9.20 3.38
C LEU A 272 -0.69 -8.02 2.60
N GLN A 273 -0.72 -8.14 1.27
CA GLN A 273 -1.35 -7.14 0.41
C GLN A 273 -2.72 -7.62 -0.03
N ALA A 274 -3.76 -6.85 0.28
CA ALA A 274 -5.13 -7.10 -0.13
C ALA A 274 -5.27 -6.96 -1.65
N SER A 275 -5.95 -7.92 -2.26
CA SER A 275 -6.16 -7.98 -3.71
C SER A 275 -7.27 -7.04 -4.20
N ALA A 276 -8.25 -6.77 -3.34
CA ALA A 276 -9.42 -5.92 -3.55
C ALA A 276 -10.05 -5.59 -2.18
N PRO A 277 -10.98 -4.62 -2.11
CA PRO A 277 -11.80 -4.40 -0.92
C PRO A 277 -12.61 -5.63 -0.50
N GLY A 278 -12.92 -5.70 0.79
CA GLY A 278 -13.69 -6.77 1.41
C GLY A 278 -12.92 -7.46 2.53
N THR A 279 -13.32 -8.70 2.82
CA THR A 279 -12.74 -9.50 3.90
C THR A 279 -11.40 -10.11 3.48
N LEU A 280 -10.32 -9.68 4.12
CA LEU A 280 -9.07 -10.43 4.20
C LEU A 280 -9.22 -11.50 5.29
N SER A 281 -9.00 -12.77 4.96
CA SER A 281 -9.11 -13.88 5.91
C SER A 281 -7.87 -14.75 5.83
N VAL A 282 -7.25 -15.04 6.99
CA VAL A 282 -6.10 -15.94 7.11
C VAL A 282 -6.45 -17.06 8.08
N THR A 283 -6.15 -18.30 7.70
CA THR A 283 -6.16 -19.47 8.57
C THR A 283 -4.74 -19.99 8.70
N ALA A 284 -4.31 -20.23 9.92
CA ALA A 284 -3.01 -20.82 10.23
C ALA A 284 -3.21 -22.17 10.91
N SER A 285 -2.40 -23.16 10.58
CA SER A 285 -2.38 -24.45 11.29
C SER A 285 -0.98 -25.02 11.46
N ALA A 286 -0.77 -25.78 12.53
CA ALA A 286 0.52 -26.34 12.87
C ALA A 286 0.39 -27.74 13.47
N LYS A 287 1.36 -28.60 13.15
CA LYS A 287 1.55 -29.88 13.84
C LYS A 287 2.53 -29.69 14.98
N VAL A 288 2.09 -30.00 16.20
CA VAL A 288 2.84 -29.79 17.43
C VAL A 288 2.99 -31.11 18.19
N ALA A 289 3.88 -31.13 19.18
CA ALA A 289 4.10 -32.33 19.98
C ALA A 289 2.80 -32.78 20.68
N PRO A 290 2.58 -34.09 20.86
CA PRO A 290 1.42 -34.57 21.60
C PRO A 290 1.48 -34.23 23.08
N GLN A 291 0.31 -34.26 23.73
CA GLN A 291 0.19 -34.18 25.19
C GLN A 291 0.11 -35.56 25.86
N THR A 292 -0.07 -36.60 25.06
CA THR A 292 -0.29 -37.98 25.48
C THR A 292 0.85 -38.89 25.02
N VAL A 293 1.03 -39.98 25.74
CA VAL A 293 1.83 -41.12 25.28
C VAL A 293 0.93 -42.34 25.14
N ARG A 294 1.34 -43.27 24.28
CA ARG A 294 0.66 -44.55 24.07
C ARG A 294 1.29 -45.61 24.96
N VAL A 295 0.57 -46.10 25.96
CA VAL A 295 0.99 -47.15 26.89
C VAL A 295 0.52 -48.51 26.37
N PHE A 296 1.42 -49.48 26.31
CA PHE A 296 1.12 -50.84 25.86
C PHE A 296 1.36 -51.86 26.97
N GLU A 297 0.35 -52.69 27.18
CA GLU A 297 0.41 -53.88 28.03
C GLU A 297 0.89 -55.10 27.22
N PRO A 298 1.76 -55.97 27.78
CA PRO A 298 2.13 -57.21 27.11
C PRO A 298 0.94 -58.17 27.05
N THR A 299 0.64 -58.70 25.86
CA THR A 299 -0.46 -59.66 25.63
C THR A 299 -0.08 -61.09 26.02
N SER A 300 1.21 -61.37 26.21
CA SER A 300 1.70 -62.69 26.62
C SER A 300 3.01 -62.61 27.39
N GLY A 301 3.35 -63.72 28.07
CA GLY A 301 4.56 -63.83 28.88
C GLY A 301 4.39 -63.34 30.32
N THR A 302 5.19 -63.89 31.23
CA THR A 302 5.12 -63.54 32.66
C THR A 302 6.16 -62.48 33.03
N ARG A 303 5.72 -61.43 33.75
CA ARG A 303 6.57 -60.33 34.24
C ARG A 303 7.33 -59.59 33.12
N VAL A 304 6.69 -59.30 32.00
CA VAL A 304 7.25 -58.50 30.90
C VAL A 304 7.07 -57.00 31.23
N GLN A 305 8.05 -56.17 30.88
CA GLN A 305 7.97 -54.71 31.04
C GLN A 305 6.90 -54.16 30.09
N ARG A 306 6.05 -53.25 30.58
CA ARG A 306 5.21 -52.41 29.73
C ARG A 306 6.02 -51.33 29.05
N VAL A 307 5.56 -50.87 27.90
CA VAL A 307 6.27 -49.86 27.11
C VAL A 307 5.37 -48.68 26.75
N ILE A 308 6.00 -47.53 26.55
CA ILE A 308 5.37 -46.37 25.94
C ILE A 308 6.01 -46.04 24.60
N THR A 309 5.21 -45.43 23.72
CA THR A 309 5.66 -44.77 22.49
C THR A 309 5.13 -43.33 22.45
N PRO A 310 5.75 -42.42 21.68
CA PRO A 310 5.12 -41.14 21.40
C PRO A 310 3.74 -41.35 20.76
N ASP A 311 2.80 -40.45 21.03
CA ASP A 311 1.52 -40.40 20.32
C ASP A 311 1.67 -39.65 18.99
N SER A 312 0.61 -39.60 18.18
CA SER A 312 0.59 -38.81 16.96
C SER A 312 0.67 -37.31 17.29
N PRO A 313 1.37 -36.48 16.49
CA PRO A 313 1.39 -35.04 16.68
C PRO A 313 -0.03 -34.47 16.77
N ALA A 314 -0.22 -33.50 17.66
CA ALA A 314 -1.47 -32.75 17.76
C ALA A 314 -1.51 -31.66 16.67
N GLU A 315 -2.71 -31.21 16.34
CA GLU A 315 -2.92 -30.10 15.41
C GLU A 315 -3.55 -28.93 16.17
N VAL A 316 -3.02 -27.73 15.94
CA VAL A 316 -3.58 -26.45 16.40
C VAL A 316 -3.85 -25.58 15.19
N ALA A 317 -4.93 -24.82 15.23
CA ALA A 317 -5.31 -23.93 14.15
C ALA A 317 -6.00 -22.69 14.71
N ASP A 318 -5.85 -21.57 14.02
CA ASP A 318 -6.54 -20.31 14.34
C ASP A 318 -6.86 -19.52 13.06
N LYS A 319 -7.81 -18.58 13.15
CA LYS A 319 -8.31 -17.78 12.04
C LYS A 319 -8.43 -16.30 12.43
N ALA A 320 -7.88 -15.43 11.58
CA ALA A 320 -8.06 -13.97 11.67
C ALA A 320 -8.77 -13.44 10.42
N THR A 321 -9.57 -12.39 10.61
CA THR A 321 -10.26 -11.68 9.53
C THR A 321 -10.13 -10.18 9.72
N LEU A 322 -10.00 -9.44 8.62
CA LEU A 322 -9.93 -7.99 8.59
C LEU A 322 -10.79 -7.47 7.44
N GLU A 323 -11.71 -6.55 7.73
CA GLU A 323 -12.51 -5.88 6.71
C GLU A 323 -11.77 -4.64 6.20
N LEU A 324 -11.58 -4.55 4.89
CA LEU A 324 -10.93 -3.43 4.24
C LEU A 324 -11.86 -2.79 3.21
N SER A 325 -11.86 -1.46 3.17
CA SER A 325 -12.60 -0.67 2.16
C SER A 325 -11.68 0.40 1.60
N SER A 326 -11.84 0.70 0.31
CA SER A 326 -11.11 1.78 -0.36
C SER A 326 -11.50 3.12 0.25
N GLN A 327 -10.51 3.98 0.47
CA GLN A 327 -10.72 5.36 0.96
C GLN A 327 -10.13 6.32 -0.06
N PRO A 328 -10.87 6.57 -1.17
CA PRO A 328 -10.33 7.33 -2.26
C PRO A 328 -10.05 8.78 -1.86
N LYS A 329 -9.01 9.34 -2.49
CA LYS A 329 -8.77 10.78 -2.55
C LYS A 329 -8.49 11.15 -4.00
N VAL A 330 -9.08 12.26 -4.46
CA VAL A 330 -8.81 12.83 -5.78
C VAL A 330 -8.09 14.17 -5.62
N THR A 331 -7.09 14.40 -6.45
CA THR A 331 -6.46 15.72 -6.67
C THR A 331 -6.60 16.07 -8.13
N THR A 332 -6.93 17.31 -8.44
CA THR A 332 -7.39 17.74 -9.77
C THR A 332 -6.63 18.95 -10.28
N GLU A 333 -6.75 19.21 -11.59
CA GLU A 333 -6.24 20.41 -12.27
C GLU A 333 -7.01 20.68 -13.57
N ILE A 334 -7.67 21.84 -13.67
CA ILE A 334 -8.36 22.25 -14.91
C ILE A 334 -7.37 22.50 -16.05
N SER A 335 -7.72 22.07 -17.26
CA SER A 335 -6.85 22.18 -18.45
C SER A 335 -6.51 23.61 -18.87
N ASP A 336 -7.40 24.57 -18.57
CA ASP A 336 -7.21 25.99 -18.85
C ASP A 336 -7.93 26.83 -17.79
N GLN A 337 -7.19 27.72 -17.13
CA GLN A 337 -7.72 28.65 -16.13
C GLN A 337 -8.24 29.95 -16.75
N THR A 338 -8.03 30.18 -18.04
CA THR A 338 -8.50 31.34 -18.80
C THR A 338 -9.17 30.93 -20.11
N PRO A 339 -10.17 30.02 -20.08
CA PRO A 339 -10.79 29.54 -21.30
C PRO A 339 -11.57 30.66 -22.00
N THR A 340 -11.65 30.59 -23.31
CA THR A 340 -12.50 31.45 -24.13
C THR A 340 -13.91 30.87 -24.20
N PRO A 341 -14.98 31.69 -24.32
CA PRO A 341 -16.31 31.17 -24.57
C PRO A 341 -16.34 30.27 -25.82
N GLY A 342 -16.97 29.09 -25.70
CA GLY A 342 -16.95 28.05 -26.73
C GLY A 342 -15.81 27.04 -26.60
N ASP A 343 -14.79 27.29 -25.80
CA ASP A 343 -13.71 26.33 -25.56
C ASP A 343 -14.20 25.08 -24.84
N ALA A 344 -13.53 23.97 -25.09
CA ALA A 344 -13.71 22.73 -24.35
C ALA A 344 -12.65 22.66 -23.24
N VAL A 345 -13.10 22.50 -21.99
CA VAL A 345 -12.21 22.29 -20.84
C VAL A 345 -12.31 20.85 -20.35
N THR A 346 -11.16 20.31 -19.95
CA THR A 346 -11.04 19.01 -19.27
C THR A 346 -10.44 19.21 -17.88
N ASP A 347 -10.42 18.14 -17.10
CA ASP A 347 -9.74 18.06 -15.80
C ASP A 347 -8.72 16.92 -15.82
N GLU A 348 -7.49 17.20 -15.39
CA GLU A 348 -6.47 16.19 -15.09
C GLU A 348 -6.55 15.82 -13.61
N PHE A 349 -6.94 14.57 -13.32
CA PHE A 349 -7.18 14.12 -11.96
C PHE A 349 -6.39 12.88 -11.59
N THR A 350 -5.90 12.84 -10.35
CA THR A 350 -5.20 11.69 -9.77
C THR A 350 -6.03 11.07 -8.66
N VAL A 351 -6.37 9.79 -8.82
CA VAL A 351 -7.04 8.99 -7.78
C VAL A 351 -6.02 8.19 -6.98
N SER A 352 -6.17 8.20 -5.66
CA SER A 352 -5.37 7.41 -4.72
C SER A 352 -6.26 6.78 -3.66
N GLY A 353 -5.75 5.82 -2.88
CA GLY A 353 -6.48 5.21 -1.76
C GLY A 353 -7.44 4.08 -2.14
N LEU A 354 -7.38 3.59 -3.38
CA LEU A 354 -8.07 2.35 -3.78
C LEU A 354 -7.23 1.12 -3.42
N ILE A 355 -7.90 0.04 -3.03
CA ILE A 355 -7.25 -1.23 -2.64
C ILE A 355 -7.05 -2.13 -3.85
N GLY A 356 -5.82 -2.57 -4.09
CA GLY A 356 -5.48 -3.47 -5.19
C GLY A 356 -5.84 -2.89 -6.56
N ASP A 357 -6.47 -3.71 -7.40
CA ASP A 357 -6.87 -3.31 -8.76
C ASP A 357 -8.31 -2.75 -8.80
N HIS A 358 -8.84 -2.33 -7.66
CA HIS A 358 -10.18 -1.78 -7.57
C HIS A 358 -10.31 -0.49 -8.36
N THR A 359 -11.46 -0.32 -9.01
CA THR A 359 -11.77 0.85 -9.81
C THR A 359 -13.07 1.50 -9.39
N VAL A 360 -13.13 2.82 -9.44
CA VAL A 360 -14.30 3.62 -9.09
C VAL A 360 -14.87 4.35 -10.30
N THR A 361 -15.99 5.05 -10.08
CA THR A 361 -16.54 6.02 -11.01
C THR A 361 -16.37 7.41 -10.40
N VAL A 362 -15.79 8.33 -11.18
CA VAL A 362 -15.59 9.74 -10.80
C VAL A 362 -16.56 10.58 -11.63
N GLU A 363 -17.42 11.33 -10.96
CA GLU A 363 -18.28 12.33 -11.58
C GLU A 363 -17.64 13.70 -11.45
N HIS A 364 -17.43 14.36 -12.58
CA HIS A 364 -16.83 15.68 -12.69
C HIS A 364 -17.94 16.68 -13.01
N THR A 365 -18.01 17.79 -12.27
CA THR A 365 -18.98 18.85 -12.54
C THR A 365 -18.28 20.18 -12.68
N LEU A 366 -18.47 20.83 -13.82
CA LEU A 366 -18.04 22.21 -14.03
C LEU A 366 -19.13 23.16 -13.56
N TRP A 367 -18.79 24.00 -12.59
CA TRP A 367 -19.68 25.01 -12.03
C TRP A 367 -19.36 26.38 -12.61
N GLN A 368 -20.36 27.25 -12.64
CA GLN A 368 -20.23 28.69 -12.89
C GLN A 368 -20.74 29.51 -11.69
N THR A 369 -20.13 30.67 -11.47
CA THR A 369 -20.51 31.66 -10.44
C THR A 369 -20.07 33.07 -10.85
N ALA A 370 -20.82 34.07 -10.43
CA ALA A 370 -20.49 35.48 -10.67
C ALA A 370 -19.33 35.95 -9.78
N ALA A 371 -19.31 35.52 -8.52
CA ALA A 371 -18.25 35.86 -7.57
C ALA A 371 -17.14 34.80 -7.56
N ARG A 372 -15.91 35.24 -7.27
CA ARG A 372 -14.76 34.34 -7.13
C ARG A 372 -15.04 33.25 -6.07
N PRO A 373 -14.88 31.96 -6.41
CA PRO A 373 -15.07 30.87 -5.46
C PRO A 373 -14.15 30.99 -4.24
N THR A 374 -14.68 30.73 -3.05
CA THR A 374 -13.90 30.62 -1.82
C THR A 374 -13.61 29.14 -1.52
N LEU A 375 -12.36 28.80 -1.23
CA LEU A 375 -11.95 27.43 -0.93
C LEU A 375 -12.83 26.81 0.17
N GLY A 376 -13.41 25.64 -0.13
CA GLY A 376 -14.24 24.86 0.80
C GLY A 376 -15.69 25.31 0.91
N THR A 377 -16.08 26.42 0.29
CA THR A 377 -17.45 26.95 0.34
C THR A 377 -18.04 26.96 -1.06
N LYS A 378 -19.20 26.30 -1.22
CA LYS A 378 -19.97 26.41 -2.46
C LYS A 378 -20.66 27.77 -2.50
N ASN A 379 -20.44 28.55 -3.56
CA ASN A 379 -21.15 29.81 -3.77
C ASN A 379 -22.67 29.59 -3.93
N ASP A 380 -23.48 30.53 -3.41
CA ASP A 380 -24.95 30.44 -3.43
C ASP A 380 -25.53 30.50 -4.85
N ASP A 381 -24.87 31.24 -5.75
CA ASP A 381 -25.23 31.38 -7.15
C ASP A 381 -24.62 30.29 -8.05
N ALA A 382 -23.87 29.34 -7.47
CA ALA A 382 -23.19 28.29 -8.24
C ALA A 382 -24.17 27.39 -9.00
N ARG A 383 -24.03 27.34 -10.33
CA ARG A 383 -24.83 26.49 -11.22
C ARG A 383 -23.92 25.58 -12.02
N ALA A 384 -24.36 24.34 -12.28
CA ALA A 384 -23.59 23.45 -13.14
C ALA A 384 -23.71 23.92 -14.60
N ILE A 385 -22.57 24.09 -15.27
CA ILE A 385 -22.48 24.20 -16.74
C ILE A 385 -22.75 22.82 -17.34
N GLY A 386 -22.08 21.80 -16.80
CA GLY A 386 -22.21 20.43 -17.25
C GLY A 386 -21.50 19.46 -16.30
N SER A 387 -21.72 18.17 -16.54
CA SER A 387 -21.05 17.09 -15.82
C SER A 387 -20.65 15.98 -16.77
N VAL A 388 -19.51 15.36 -16.51
CA VAL A 388 -19.01 14.17 -17.22
C VAL A 388 -18.63 13.09 -16.22
N THR A 389 -18.43 11.85 -16.70
CA THR A 389 -18.21 10.71 -15.82
C THR A 389 -17.09 9.81 -16.33
N SER A 390 -16.01 9.73 -15.57
CA SER A 390 -14.93 8.77 -15.80
C SER A 390 -15.25 7.45 -15.10
N LYS A 391 -15.38 6.36 -15.87
CA LYS A 391 -15.71 5.03 -15.35
C LYS A 391 -14.47 4.14 -15.31
N LYS A 392 -14.47 3.17 -14.38
CA LYS A 392 -13.37 2.19 -14.21
C LYS A 392 -12.02 2.86 -13.95
N VAL A 393 -12.04 3.91 -13.14
CA VAL A 393 -10.86 4.67 -12.75
C VAL A 393 -10.14 3.94 -11.62
N GLY A 394 -8.89 3.52 -11.84
CA GLY A 394 -8.01 2.97 -10.80
C GLY A 394 -7.13 4.05 -10.16
N ASN A 395 -6.24 3.65 -9.25
CA ASN A 395 -5.21 4.56 -8.73
C ASN A 395 -4.33 5.10 -9.88
N GLY A 396 -3.90 6.36 -9.79
CA GLY A 396 -3.08 7.04 -10.80
C GLY A 396 -3.74 8.29 -11.40
N THR A 397 -3.05 8.90 -12.36
CA THR A 397 -3.49 10.12 -13.07
C THR A 397 -4.28 9.78 -14.32
N HIS A 398 -5.35 10.52 -14.56
CA HIS A 398 -6.34 10.35 -15.63
C HIS A 398 -6.79 11.73 -16.13
N THR A 399 -7.53 11.75 -17.24
CA THR A 399 -8.14 12.97 -17.80
C THR A 399 -9.64 12.73 -17.95
N SER A 400 -10.45 13.73 -17.60
CA SER A 400 -11.91 13.69 -17.78
C SER A 400 -12.30 13.90 -19.25
N ASP A 401 -13.56 13.64 -19.58
CA ASP A 401 -14.10 14.04 -20.89
C ASP A 401 -14.30 15.57 -20.93
N GLU A 402 -14.36 16.13 -22.14
CA GLU A 402 -14.52 17.58 -22.35
C GLU A 402 -15.91 18.10 -21.93
N ILE A 403 -15.92 19.29 -21.31
CA ILE A 403 -17.11 20.12 -21.10
C ILE A 403 -16.93 21.45 -21.84
N SER A 404 -17.87 21.78 -22.72
CA SER A 404 -17.85 23.05 -23.45
C SER A 404 -18.31 24.22 -22.57
N VAL A 405 -17.53 25.28 -22.55
CA VAL A 405 -17.89 26.58 -21.96
C VAL A 405 -18.92 27.24 -22.88
N PRO A 406 -20.10 27.69 -22.38
CA PRO A 406 -21.11 28.34 -23.22
C PRO A 406 -20.56 29.59 -23.92
N GLU A 407 -21.00 29.86 -25.16
CA GLU A 407 -20.52 31.01 -25.96
C GLU A 407 -20.83 32.38 -25.32
N ASP A 408 -21.91 32.45 -24.54
CA ASP A 408 -22.35 33.63 -23.80
C ASP A 408 -21.80 33.70 -22.36
N PHE A 409 -21.01 32.71 -21.93
CA PHE A 409 -20.51 32.65 -20.55
C PHE A 409 -19.44 33.71 -20.28
N ARG A 410 -19.55 34.37 -19.13
CA ARG A 410 -18.54 35.27 -18.54
C ARG A 410 -18.54 35.08 -17.03
N GLY A 411 -17.37 35.17 -16.41
CA GLY A 411 -17.21 35.01 -14.96
C GLY A 411 -16.40 33.80 -14.55
N TRP A 412 -16.59 33.35 -13.31
CA TRP A 412 -15.79 32.30 -12.70
C TRP A 412 -16.37 30.93 -12.98
N LEU A 413 -15.50 29.99 -13.34
CA LEU A 413 -15.83 28.58 -13.43
C LEU A 413 -14.90 27.74 -12.57
N TYR A 414 -15.37 26.59 -12.11
CA TYR A 414 -14.51 25.64 -11.40
C TYR A 414 -15.03 24.22 -11.43
N PHE A 415 -14.12 23.25 -11.35
CA PHE A 415 -14.44 21.82 -11.27
C PHE A 415 -14.65 21.34 -9.82
N THR A 416 -15.50 20.32 -9.68
CA THR A 416 -15.57 19.46 -8.49
C THR A 416 -15.82 18.03 -8.88
N GLU A 417 -15.20 17.12 -8.15
CA GLU A 417 -15.28 15.69 -8.41
C GLU A 417 -16.02 15.00 -7.27
N THR A 418 -16.72 13.90 -7.57
CA THR A 418 -17.32 13.06 -6.54
C THR A 418 -17.13 11.59 -6.87
N ILE A 419 -16.95 10.78 -5.83
CA ILE A 419 -16.96 9.32 -5.88
C ILE A 419 -18.03 8.85 -4.91
N ALA A 420 -19.04 8.17 -5.44
CA ALA A 420 -20.11 7.62 -4.61
C ALA A 420 -19.58 6.52 -3.67
N GLY A 421 -20.05 6.54 -2.42
CA GLY A 421 -19.73 5.51 -1.44
C GLY A 421 -20.60 4.27 -1.59
N ASP A 422 -20.02 3.11 -1.31
CA ASP A 422 -20.70 1.81 -1.20
C ASP A 422 -20.04 0.94 -0.12
N THR A 423 -20.26 -0.38 -0.15
CA THR A 423 -19.65 -1.30 0.81
C THR A 423 -18.14 -1.49 0.61
N ALA A 424 -17.64 -1.28 -0.61
CA ALA A 424 -16.25 -1.47 -0.99
C ALA A 424 -15.45 -0.15 -0.98
N THR A 425 -16.12 1.00 -1.09
CA THR A 425 -15.54 2.34 -1.25
C THR A 425 -16.20 3.33 -0.30
N LYS A 426 -15.40 4.10 0.44
CA LYS A 426 -15.91 5.28 1.14
C LYS A 426 -16.22 6.39 0.15
N GLU A 427 -17.33 7.09 0.38
CA GLU A 427 -17.68 8.27 -0.40
C GLU A 427 -16.54 9.30 -0.31
N TRP A 428 -16.24 9.93 -1.43
CA TRP A 428 -15.34 11.08 -1.49
C TRP A 428 -16.00 12.22 -2.26
N LYS A 429 -15.82 13.44 -1.77
CA LYS A 429 -16.35 14.68 -2.35
C LYS A 429 -15.23 15.70 -2.46
N GLY A 430 -15.10 16.28 -3.64
CA GLY A 430 -14.17 17.36 -3.95
C GLY A 430 -14.50 18.63 -3.19
N ILE A 431 -13.49 19.48 -3.06
CA ILE A 431 -13.58 20.75 -2.36
C ILE A 431 -13.93 21.82 -3.39
N HIS A 432 -14.94 22.64 -3.09
CA HIS A 432 -15.31 23.78 -3.93
C HIS A 432 -14.23 24.87 -3.92
N GLY A 433 -14.07 25.58 -5.04
CA GLY A 433 -13.19 26.76 -5.13
C GLY A 433 -11.71 26.46 -4.93
N GLN A 434 -11.26 25.27 -5.30
CA GLN A 434 -9.84 24.95 -5.32
C GLN A 434 -9.12 25.83 -6.37
N PRO A 435 -8.01 26.52 -6.02
CA PRO A 435 -7.36 27.43 -6.95
C PRO A 435 -6.87 26.78 -8.25
N ARG A 436 -6.45 25.51 -8.22
CA ARG A 436 -6.07 24.75 -9.42
C ARG A 436 -7.26 24.38 -10.30
N GLU A 437 -8.44 24.26 -9.70
CA GLU A 437 -9.69 23.95 -10.40
C GLU A 437 -10.42 25.19 -10.89
N THR A 438 -9.95 26.39 -10.55
CA THR A 438 -10.71 27.62 -10.76
C THR A 438 -10.15 28.38 -11.95
N GLY A 439 -11.02 28.65 -12.91
CA GLY A 439 -10.74 29.51 -14.06
C GLY A 439 -11.66 30.72 -14.12
N PHE A 440 -11.35 31.65 -15.02
CA PHE A 440 -12.09 32.88 -15.22
C PHE A 440 -12.16 33.26 -16.69
N VAL A 441 -13.37 33.61 -17.14
CA VAL A 441 -13.65 34.08 -18.50
C VAL A 441 -13.94 35.58 -18.44
N PRO A 442 -13.03 36.44 -18.93
CA PRO A 442 -13.17 37.88 -18.83
C PRO A 442 -14.30 38.40 -19.71
N TRP A 443 -14.92 39.49 -19.29
CA TRP A 443 -15.85 40.28 -20.09
C TRP A 443 -15.12 40.88 -21.29
N THR A 444 -15.76 40.93 -22.45
CA THR A 444 -15.15 41.35 -23.72
C THR A 444 -15.80 42.64 -24.18
N PRO A 445 -15.37 43.81 -23.66
CA PRO A 445 -15.99 45.07 -23.99
C PRO A 445 -15.66 45.52 -25.42
N GLN A 446 -16.48 46.42 -25.94
CA GLN A 446 -16.30 47.10 -27.22
C GLN A 446 -16.74 48.55 -27.06
N ALA A 447 -16.17 49.47 -27.84
CA ALA A 447 -16.63 50.85 -27.91
C ALA A 447 -17.24 51.15 -29.27
N ASP A 448 -18.40 51.81 -29.25
CA ASP A 448 -18.96 52.54 -30.38
C ASP A 448 -18.59 54.01 -30.23
N THR A 449 -18.11 54.63 -31.30
CA THR A 449 -17.43 55.92 -31.29
C THR A 449 -17.98 56.81 -32.42
N GLU A 450 -18.16 58.09 -32.14
CA GLU A 450 -18.66 59.07 -33.10
C GLU A 450 -17.88 60.38 -33.01
N ALA A 451 -17.10 60.68 -34.05
CA ALA A 451 -16.35 61.92 -34.18
C ALA A 451 -17.28 63.07 -34.59
N VAL A 452 -17.28 64.14 -33.80
CA VAL A 452 -18.15 65.30 -33.97
C VAL A 452 -17.31 66.53 -34.31
N LEU A 453 -17.57 67.14 -35.47
CA LEU A 453 -16.95 68.39 -35.91
C LEU A 453 -17.85 69.60 -35.65
N GLU A 454 -17.41 70.48 -34.76
CA GLU A 454 -18.10 71.74 -34.43
C GLU A 454 -17.25 72.97 -34.83
N GLY A 455 -17.57 73.55 -35.99
CA GLY A 455 -16.84 74.70 -36.50
C GLY A 455 -15.40 74.34 -36.89
N THR A 456 -14.43 74.68 -36.03
CA THR A 456 -13.01 74.36 -36.23
C THR A 456 -12.45 73.42 -35.17
N SER A 457 -13.28 72.93 -34.25
CA SER A 457 -12.89 71.97 -33.22
C SER A 457 -13.58 70.64 -33.43
N THR A 458 -12.93 69.56 -33.02
CA THR A 458 -13.46 68.20 -33.09
C THR A 458 -13.32 67.52 -31.74
N HIS A 459 -14.33 66.73 -31.38
CA HIS A 459 -14.31 65.80 -30.25
C HIS A 459 -14.90 64.46 -30.68
N ASP A 460 -14.93 63.50 -29.76
CA ASP A 460 -15.39 62.13 -29.96
C ASP A 460 -16.32 61.74 -28.83
N GLU A 461 -17.43 61.09 -29.16
CA GLU A 461 -18.40 60.52 -28.24
C GLU A 461 -18.20 59.00 -28.21
N VAL A 462 -17.86 58.43 -27.06
CA VAL A 462 -17.50 57.02 -26.89
C VAL A 462 -18.53 56.33 -25.99
N ALA A 463 -19.23 55.33 -26.54
CA ALA A 463 -20.15 54.45 -25.82
C ALA A 463 -19.53 53.04 -25.70
N VAL A 464 -19.13 52.66 -24.49
CA VAL A 464 -18.60 51.32 -24.20
C VAL A 464 -19.73 50.38 -23.79
N THR A 465 -19.72 49.17 -24.34
CA THR A 465 -20.64 48.09 -24.00
C THR A 465 -19.88 46.82 -23.64
N GLY A 466 -20.53 45.91 -22.90
CA GLY A 466 -19.96 44.59 -22.59
C GLY A 466 -18.94 44.57 -21.45
N LEU A 467 -18.88 45.63 -20.64
CA LEU A 467 -18.08 45.65 -19.40
C LEU A 467 -18.73 44.78 -18.30
N HIS A 468 -17.92 44.31 -17.36
CA HIS A 468 -18.46 43.72 -16.13
C HIS A 468 -19.26 44.77 -15.34
N PRO A 469 -20.53 44.52 -14.97
CA PRO A 469 -21.35 45.48 -14.25
C PRO A 469 -20.68 46.01 -12.96
N GLY A 470 -20.65 47.33 -12.79
CA GLY A 470 -20.01 47.99 -11.65
C GLY A 470 -18.48 47.93 -11.62
N SER A 471 -17.82 47.42 -12.67
CA SER A 471 -16.35 47.45 -12.77
C SER A 471 -15.85 48.82 -13.25
N GLU A 472 -14.62 49.16 -12.84
CA GLU A 472 -13.88 50.27 -13.41
C GLU A 472 -13.20 49.83 -14.72
N ALA A 473 -13.25 50.70 -15.73
CA ALA A 473 -12.53 50.55 -16.99
C ALA A 473 -11.73 51.82 -17.29
N VAL A 474 -10.50 51.64 -17.78
CA VAL A 474 -9.65 52.74 -18.22
C VAL A 474 -9.69 52.78 -19.74
N LEU A 475 -10.04 53.93 -20.30
CA LEU A 475 -10.07 54.16 -21.74
C LEU A 475 -8.98 55.16 -22.10
N THR A 476 -8.30 54.93 -23.21
CA THR A 476 -7.38 55.89 -23.82
C THR A 476 -7.88 56.21 -25.22
N VAL A 477 -8.26 57.46 -25.44
CA VAL A 477 -8.68 57.95 -26.77
C VAL A 477 -7.56 58.78 -27.37
N THR A 478 -7.01 58.29 -28.47
CA THR A 478 -5.93 58.97 -29.19
C THR A 478 -6.47 59.58 -30.48
N THR A 479 -6.26 60.87 -30.66
CA THR A 479 -6.66 61.61 -31.85
C THR A 479 -5.48 61.78 -32.78
N TYR A 480 -5.66 61.50 -34.06
CA TYR A 480 -4.60 61.60 -35.07
C TYR A 480 -5.04 62.44 -36.27
N HIS A 481 -4.06 63.02 -36.97
CA HIS A 481 -4.22 63.79 -38.20
C HIS A 481 -3.58 63.11 -39.39
N VAL A 482 -4.26 63.20 -40.54
CA VAL A 482 -3.72 62.85 -41.86
C VAL A 482 -4.22 63.85 -42.92
N GLU A 483 -3.39 64.10 -43.94
CA GLU A 483 -3.74 65.02 -45.03
C GLU A 483 -4.72 64.38 -46.03
N ASP A 484 -4.56 63.10 -46.30
CA ASP A 484 -5.38 62.32 -47.22
C ASP A 484 -6.44 61.50 -46.45
N GLU A 485 -7.53 61.13 -47.12
CA GLU A 485 -8.61 60.34 -46.52
C GLU A 485 -8.05 59.00 -45.98
N PRO A 486 -8.23 58.68 -44.68
CA PRO A 486 -7.64 57.48 -44.10
C PRO A 486 -8.29 56.21 -44.65
N GLU A 487 -7.47 55.22 -45.00
CA GLU A 487 -7.96 53.86 -45.29
C GLU A 487 -8.06 53.06 -43.98
N GLN A 488 -9.19 52.35 -43.78
CA GLN A 488 -9.40 51.57 -42.56
C GLN A 488 -8.33 50.50 -42.37
N SER A 489 -7.74 50.44 -41.17
CA SER A 489 -6.67 49.49 -40.87
C SER A 489 -6.62 49.14 -39.38
N ALA A 490 -5.96 48.03 -39.01
CA ALA A 490 -5.81 47.64 -37.61
C ALA A 490 -4.75 48.47 -36.85
N LYS A 491 -4.03 49.38 -37.53
CA LYS A 491 -2.99 50.21 -36.93
C LYS A 491 -3.19 51.67 -37.31
N PRO A 492 -2.95 52.60 -36.37
CA PRO A 492 -2.97 54.02 -36.71
C PRO A 492 -1.86 54.37 -37.70
N ASP A 493 -2.19 55.21 -38.66
CA ASP A 493 -1.28 55.73 -39.69
C ASP A 493 -1.48 57.24 -39.86
N GLY A 494 -1.15 58.00 -38.81
CA GLY A 494 -1.27 59.46 -38.79
C GLY A 494 -0.40 60.11 -37.71
N GLU A 495 -0.36 61.44 -37.71
CA GLU A 495 0.33 62.23 -36.70
C GLU A 495 -0.55 62.36 -35.45
N GLU A 496 -0.06 61.90 -34.30
CA GLU A 496 -0.77 62.02 -33.02
C GLU A 496 -0.94 63.50 -32.64
N LEU A 497 -2.19 63.92 -32.44
CA LEU A 497 -2.55 65.27 -32.03
C LEU A 497 -2.77 65.37 -30.52
N SER A 498 -3.43 64.38 -29.93
CA SER A 498 -3.83 64.37 -28.53
C SER A 498 -4.08 62.96 -28.03
N VAL A 499 -3.86 62.75 -26.72
CA VAL A 499 -4.18 61.51 -26.00
C VAL A 499 -4.97 61.90 -24.75
N GLN A 500 -6.12 61.27 -24.54
CA GLN A 500 -6.99 61.53 -23.39
C GLN A 500 -7.35 60.22 -22.69
N ASP A 501 -7.10 60.17 -21.38
CA ASP A 501 -7.39 59.00 -20.55
C ASP A 501 -8.66 59.24 -19.71
N PHE A 502 -9.54 58.25 -19.67
CA PHE A 502 -10.77 58.26 -18.90
C PHE A 502 -10.83 57.05 -17.97
N THR A 503 -11.43 57.23 -16.80
CA THR A 503 -11.82 56.12 -15.91
C THR A 503 -13.33 56.15 -15.78
N VAL A 504 -13.99 55.11 -16.26
CA VAL A 504 -15.45 54.96 -16.21
C VAL A 504 -15.83 53.80 -15.32
N VAL A 505 -17.00 53.89 -14.70
CA VAL A 505 -17.61 52.78 -13.95
C VAL A 505 -18.79 52.28 -14.75
N ALA A 506 -18.77 51.00 -15.11
CA ALA A 506 -19.87 50.37 -15.85
C ALA A 506 -21.16 50.38 -15.03
N ASP A 507 -22.29 50.67 -15.67
CA ASP A 507 -23.60 50.59 -15.04
C ASP A 507 -24.05 49.12 -14.82
N ALA A 508 -25.31 48.94 -14.42
CA ALA A 508 -25.87 47.62 -14.13
C ALA A 508 -25.96 46.71 -15.38
N ASP A 509 -25.95 47.30 -16.57
CA ASP A 509 -26.07 46.62 -17.85
C ASP A 509 -24.69 46.47 -18.53
N GLY A 510 -23.61 46.96 -17.90
CA GLY A 510 -22.25 46.87 -18.43
C GLY A 510 -21.91 47.97 -19.43
N HIS A 511 -22.59 49.12 -19.35
CA HIS A 511 -22.41 50.26 -20.24
C HIS A 511 -21.68 51.43 -19.55
N ALA A 512 -20.95 52.21 -20.34
CA ALA A 512 -20.39 53.49 -19.94
C ALA A 512 -20.31 54.44 -21.15
N GLU A 513 -20.51 55.73 -20.93
CA GLU A 513 -20.39 56.77 -21.96
C GLU A 513 -19.37 57.82 -21.54
N VAL A 514 -18.58 58.32 -22.48
CA VAL A 514 -17.62 59.40 -22.27
C VAL A 514 -17.47 60.27 -23.51
N SER A 515 -17.28 61.56 -23.30
CA SER A 515 -17.05 62.55 -24.36
C SER A 515 -15.64 63.12 -24.19
N THR A 516 -14.87 63.18 -25.27
CA THR A 516 -13.51 63.73 -25.23
C THR A 516 -13.51 65.26 -25.15
N GLU A 517 -12.47 65.85 -24.57
CA GLU A 517 -12.27 67.29 -24.68
C GLU A 517 -12.02 67.66 -26.15
N ALA A 518 -12.70 68.70 -26.62
CA ALA A 518 -12.57 69.16 -27.99
C ALA A 518 -11.18 69.72 -28.27
N ILE A 519 -10.59 69.32 -29.41
CA ILE A 519 -9.31 69.81 -29.90
C ILE A 519 -9.50 70.70 -31.14
N ASP A 520 -8.57 71.63 -31.38
CA ASP A 520 -8.55 72.40 -32.62
C ASP A 520 -8.21 71.47 -33.81
N MET A 521 -9.11 71.38 -34.78
CA MET A 521 -8.97 70.48 -35.92
C MET A 521 -8.12 71.12 -37.02
N PRO A 522 -6.96 70.55 -37.41
CA PRO A 522 -6.21 71.00 -38.59
C PRO A 522 -7.02 70.79 -39.89
N VAL A 523 -6.58 71.44 -40.97
CA VAL A 523 -7.12 71.14 -42.32
C VAL A 523 -6.66 69.72 -42.71
N GLY A 524 -7.55 68.96 -43.37
CA GLY A 524 -7.35 67.54 -43.64
C GLY A 524 -8.31 66.69 -42.82
N TRP A 525 -7.90 65.48 -42.49
CA TRP A 525 -8.71 64.48 -41.80
C TRP A 525 -8.21 64.25 -40.38
N VAL A 526 -9.15 64.11 -39.45
CA VAL A 526 -8.87 63.67 -38.09
C VAL A 526 -9.63 62.37 -37.84
N THR A 527 -8.94 61.38 -37.28
CA THR A 527 -9.55 60.12 -36.83
C THR A 527 -9.19 59.86 -35.39
N TYR A 528 -10.13 59.29 -34.65
CA TYR A 528 -9.94 58.84 -33.27
C TYR A 528 -9.63 57.35 -33.26
N VAL A 529 -8.87 56.90 -32.27
CA VAL A 529 -8.68 55.48 -31.95
C VAL A 529 -8.91 55.33 -30.46
N THR A 530 -9.83 54.44 -30.09
CA THR A 530 -10.16 54.18 -28.69
C THR A 530 -9.56 52.86 -28.24
N GLU A 531 -8.83 52.87 -27.14
CA GLU A 531 -8.32 51.70 -26.44
C GLU A 531 -9.03 51.55 -25.09
N ILE A 532 -9.47 50.33 -24.76
CA ILE A 532 -9.95 49.93 -23.44
C ILE A 532 -8.87 49.05 -22.83
N ALA A 533 -8.31 49.48 -21.70
CA ALA A 533 -7.30 48.71 -20.99
C ALA A 533 -7.91 47.46 -20.35
N GLY A 534 -7.22 46.33 -20.47
CA GLY A 534 -7.60 45.09 -19.79
C GLY A 534 -7.46 45.20 -18.26
N SER A 535 -8.33 44.52 -17.53
CA SER A 535 -8.31 44.40 -16.07
C SER A 535 -8.37 42.93 -15.64
N ASP A 536 -8.52 42.68 -14.33
CA ASP A 536 -8.76 41.34 -13.79
C ASP A 536 -10.15 40.78 -14.17
N VAL A 537 -11.06 41.63 -14.65
CA VAL A 537 -12.41 41.24 -15.06
C VAL A 537 -12.77 41.55 -16.51
N ASN A 538 -12.14 42.54 -17.14
CA ASN A 538 -12.41 42.95 -18.53
C ASN A 538 -11.19 42.65 -19.43
N ALA A 539 -11.42 42.13 -20.63
CA ALA A 539 -10.40 42.01 -21.67
C ALA A 539 -10.07 43.39 -22.27
N ALA A 540 -8.85 43.52 -22.80
CA ALA A 540 -8.47 44.72 -23.54
C ALA A 540 -9.14 44.75 -24.92
N TRP A 541 -9.39 45.96 -25.43
CA TRP A 541 -9.97 46.17 -26.76
C TRP A 541 -9.40 47.45 -27.40
N THR A 542 -9.30 47.50 -28.72
CA THR A 542 -8.86 48.69 -29.45
C THR A 542 -9.70 48.81 -30.73
N SER A 543 -10.16 50.02 -31.07
CA SER A 543 -10.85 50.29 -32.32
C SER A 543 -9.90 50.20 -33.53
N ASP A 544 -10.46 49.95 -34.71
CA ASP A 544 -9.70 50.04 -35.96
C ASP A 544 -9.42 51.52 -36.28
N TRP A 545 -8.30 51.79 -36.94
CA TRP A 545 -7.99 53.10 -37.51
C TRP A 545 -8.88 53.45 -38.70
N GLY A 546 -9.21 54.73 -38.88
CA GLY A 546 -9.86 55.23 -40.10
C GLY A 546 -11.31 54.74 -40.27
N VAL A 547 -11.96 54.37 -39.16
CA VAL A 547 -13.38 54.03 -39.16
C VAL A 547 -14.18 55.28 -39.54
N PRO A 548 -15.12 55.22 -40.51
CA PRO A 548 -15.83 56.41 -40.98
C PRO A 548 -16.61 57.17 -39.90
N ALA A 549 -17.12 56.45 -38.89
CA ALA A 549 -17.79 57.07 -37.74
C ALA A 549 -16.80 57.80 -36.81
N GLU A 550 -15.54 57.36 -36.77
CA GLU A 550 -14.44 57.94 -35.98
C GLU A 550 -13.68 59.02 -36.74
N THR A 551 -14.11 59.39 -37.95
CA THR A 551 -13.32 60.22 -38.89
C THR A 551 -14.09 61.45 -39.36
N VAL A 552 -13.49 62.63 -39.23
CA VAL A 552 -14.03 63.90 -39.72
C VAL A 552 -13.05 64.61 -40.66
N HIS A 553 -13.58 65.41 -41.59
CA HIS A 553 -12.79 66.18 -42.57
C HIS A 553 -13.04 67.68 -42.46
N ARG A 554 -11.96 68.45 -42.39
CA ARG A 554 -11.97 69.91 -42.47
C ARG A 554 -11.35 70.36 -43.80
N PRO A 555 -12.15 70.90 -44.75
CA PRO A 555 -11.61 71.38 -46.01
C PRO A 555 -10.78 72.67 -45.82
N PRO A 556 -9.87 73.00 -46.75
CA PRO A 556 -9.16 74.27 -46.76
C PRO A 556 -10.11 75.46 -46.88
N GLU A 557 -9.83 76.57 -46.19
CA GLU A 557 -10.64 77.79 -46.32
C GLU A 557 -10.63 78.32 -47.76
N GLU A 558 -11.82 78.48 -48.36
CA GLU A 558 -11.95 79.09 -49.68
C GLU A 558 -11.43 80.54 -49.67
N LYS A 559 -10.38 80.82 -50.45
CA LYS A 559 -9.96 82.20 -50.70
C LYS A 559 -11.10 82.96 -51.40
N PRO A 560 -11.42 84.21 -51.02
CA PRO A 560 -12.47 84.98 -51.67
C PRO A 560 -12.25 85.08 -53.18
N SER A 561 -13.19 84.55 -53.97
CA SER A 561 -13.14 84.59 -55.43
C SER A 561 -13.15 86.04 -55.93
N THR A 562 -12.19 86.37 -56.80
CA THR A 562 -12.14 87.65 -57.51
C THR A 562 -13.20 87.68 -58.64
N PRO A 563 -13.86 88.82 -58.91
CA PRO A 563 -14.93 88.92 -59.92
C PRO A 563 -14.46 88.65 -61.38
N PRO A 564 -15.37 88.22 -62.29
CA PRO A 564 -15.00 87.77 -63.64
C PRO A 564 -14.66 88.93 -64.59
N ALA A 565 -13.62 88.77 -65.40
CA ALA A 565 -13.25 89.70 -66.45
C ALA A 565 -14.10 89.52 -67.74
N PRO A 566 -14.51 90.61 -68.43
CA PRO A 566 -15.35 90.55 -69.65
C PRO A 566 -14.56 90.18 -70.93
N PRO A 567 -15.24 89.86 -72.05
CA PRO A 567 -14.69 89.09 -73.16
C PRO A 567 -14.00 89.95 -74.22
N GLU A 568 -12.87 89.48 -74.76
CA GLU A 568 -12.32 89.97 -76.03
C GLU A 568 -12.56 88.97 -77.17
N LYS A 569 -12.93 89.54 -78.32
CA LYS A 569 -13.31 88.90 -79.58
C LYS A 569 -12.36 89.43 -80.69
N PRO A 570 -12.35 88.87 -81.92
CA PRO A 570 -11.26 88.09 -82.49
C PRO A 570 -10.56 88.77 -83.70
N SER A 571 -9.37 88.31 -84.08
CA SER A 571 -8.67 88.63 -85.36
C SER A 571 -7.61 87.53 -85.66
N THR A 572 -7.91 86.51 -86.49
CA THR A 572 -7.63 86.36 -87.96
C THR A 572 -6.26 85.66 -88.27
N PRO A 573 -6.07 84.97 -89.43
CA PRO A 573 -6.11 83.50 -89.54
C PRO A 573 -4.92 82.93 -90.38
N PRO A 574 -5.07 81.83 -91.14
CA PRO A 574 -4.73 80.44 -90.82
C PRO A 574 -3.42 79.95 -91.48
N GLU A 575 -2.78 78.91 -90.92
CA GLU A 575 -1.87 78.05 -91.69
C GLU A 575 -2.38 76.60 -91.74
N SER A 576 -2.17 76.02 -92.91
CA SER A 576 -2.81 74.84 -93.49
C SER A 576 -2.13 73.51 -93.10
N PRO A 577 -2.74 72.36 -93.44
CA PRO A 577 -2.56 71.08 -92.75
C PRO A 577 -1.50 70.16 -93.38
N ALA A 578 -1.03 69.20 -92.59
CA ALA A 578 -0.26 68.03 -93.04
C ALA A 578 -0.65 66.81 -92.15
N PRO A 579 -0.44 65.56 -92.62
CA PRO A 579 -1.51 64.59 -92.94
C PRO A 579 -1.64 63.41 -91.94
N PRO A 580 -2.60 62.47 -92.15
CA PRO A 580 -3.00 61.49 -91.16
C PRO A 580 -2.12 60.24 -91.14
N GLU A 581 -1.81 59.73 -89.96
CA GLU A 581 -1.36 58.34 -89.81
C GLU A 581 -2.56 57.43 -89.52
N GLN A 582 -2.66 56.39 -90.34
CA GLN A 582 -3.66 55.34 -90.34
C GLN A 582 -3.40 54.30 -89.22
N PRO A 583 -4.39 53.42 -88.93
CA PRO A 583 -4.46 52.64 -87.71
C PRO A 583 -3.67 51.33 -87.79
N THR A 584 -3.08 50.91 -86.66
CA THR A 584 -2.61 49.53 -86.50
C THR A 584 -3.21 48.89 -85.26
N THR A 585 -4.08 47.92 -85.55
CA THR A 585 -4.32 46.62 -84.87
C THR A 585 -4.85 46.59 -83.42
N PRO A 586 -5.97 45.86 -83.18
CA PRO A 586 -6.50 45.59 -81.84
C PRO A 586 -5.59 44.65 -81.03
N PRO A 587 -5.52 44.80 -79.69
CA PRO A 587 -5.04 43.73 -78.83
C PRO A 587 -6.05 42.56 -78.80
N ALA A 588 -5.49 41.36 -78.69
CA ALA A 588 -6.14 40.06 -78.83
C ALA A 588 -7.21 39.76 -77.75
N PRO A 589 -8.11 38.79 -78.00
CA PRO A 589 -9.15 38.35 -77.05
C PRO A 589 -8.54 37.79 -75.75
N PRO A 590 -9.28 37.87 -74.63
CA PRO A 590 -8.80 37.38 -73.34
C PRO A 590 -8.54 35.88 -73.37
N GLU A 591 -7.36 35.49 -72.90
CA GLU A 591 -7.06 34.09 -72.62
C GLU A 591 -7.98 33.57 -71.51
N GLN A 592 -8.52 32.40 -71.78
CA GLN A 592 -9.35 31.58 -70.92
C GLN A 592 -8.64 31.33 -69.57
N PRO A 593 -9.35 31.35 -68.43
CA PRO A 593 -8.76 31.05 -67.13
C PRO A 593 -8.11 29.66 -67.14
N GLU A 594 -6.83 29.60 -66.79
CA GLU A 594 -6.17 28.34 -66.49
C GLU A 594 -6.88 27.65 -65.33
N GLN A 595 -7.16 26.37 -65.56
CA GLN A 595 -7.69 25.43 -64.59
C GLN A 595 -6.77 25.38 -63.35
N PRO A 596 -7.32 25.25 -62.12
CA PRO A 596 -6.52 25.23 -60.91
C PRO A 596 -5.45 24.14 -60.95
N ALA A 597 -4.21 24.51 -60.62
CA ALA A 597 -3.16 23.54 -60.36
C ALA A 597 -3.59 22.58 -59.25
N ALA A 598 -3.36 21.28 -59.47
CA ALA A 598 -3.53 20.24 -58.48
C ALA A 598 -2.80 20.59 -57.16
N PRO A 599 -3.35 20.18 -56.00
CA PRO A 599 -2.81 20.57 -54.69
C PRO A 599 -1.34 20.16 -54.56
N LYS A 600 -0.51 21.12 -54.14
CA LYS A 600 0.84 20.82 -53.66
C LYS A 600 0.71 19.89 -52.45
N LYS A 601 1.40 18.76 -52.53
CA LYS A 601 1.62 17.82 -51.43
C LYS A 601 2.10 18.59 -50.18
N PRO A 602 1.64 18.24 -48.96
CA PRO A 602 1.99 18.97 -47.74
C PRO A 602 3.50 19.13 -47.57
N GLN A 603 3.93 20.36 -47.26
CA GLN A 603 5.26 20.60 -46.72
C GLN A 603 5.29 20.05 -45.30
N THR A 604 6.26 19.18 -45.05
CA THR A 604 6.60 18.65 -43.73
C THR A 604 6.91 19.81 -42.77
N PRO A 605 6.42 19.79 -41.51
CA PRO A 605 6.73 20.83 -40.53
C PRO A 605 8.23 20.87 -40.15
N PRO A 606 8.71 21.99 -39.58
CA PRO A 606 10.08 22.13 -39.11
C PRO A 606 10.36 21.16 -37.96
N VAL A 607 11.50 20.46 -38.03
CA VAL A 607 12.00 19.58 -36.97
C VAL A 607 12.46 20.44 -35.79
N ALA A 608 11.83 20.25 -34.62
CA ALA A 608 12.33 20.71 -33.34
C ALA A 608 13.65 20.01 -32.97
N PRO A 609 14.58 20.64 -32.22
CA PRO A 609 15.78 19.96 -31.75
C PRO A 609 15.38 18.83 -30.79
N VAL A 610 15.75 17.61 -31.16
CA VAL A 610 15.59 16.39 -30.36
C VAL A 610 16.49 16.49 -29.13
N ALA A 611 15.91 16.49 -27.93
CA ALA A 611 16.61 16.09 -26.73
C ALA A 611 17.00 14.61 -26.83
N GLU A 612 18.24 14.30 -26.48
CA GLU A 612 18.90 13.00 -26.67
C GLU A 612 18.04 11.81 -26.19
N THR A 613 17.85 10.84 -27.09
CA THR A 613 17.25 9.54 -26.79
C THR A 613 18.11 8.78 -25.77
N PRO A 614 17.55 8.25 -24.66
CA PRO A 614 18.25 7.28 -23.83
C PRO A 614 18.58 6.02 -24.65
N ALA A 615 19.84 5.61 -24.61
CA ALA A 615 20.30 4.40 -25.30
C ALA A 615 19.46 3.17 -24.92
N ALA A 616 19.15 2.34 -25.93
CA ALA A 616 18.48 1.05 -25.73
C ALA A 616 19.24 0.16 -24.72
N PRO A 617 18.54 -0.67 -23.91
CA PRO A 617 19.20 -1.66 -23.07
C PRO A 617 20.00 -2.62 -23.94
N GLY A 618 21.30 -2.77 -23.64
CA GLY A 618 22.15 -3.76 -24.30
C GLY A 618 21.67 -5.21 -24.05
N PRO A 619 22.10 -6.18 -24.87
CA PRO A 619 21.79 -7.59 -24.65
C PRO A 619 22.31 -8.05 -23.27
N PRO A 620 21.67 -9.05 -22.65
CA PRO A 620 21.97 -9.46 -21.28
C PRO A 620 23.44 -9.90 -21.16
N ALA A 621 24.13 -9.34 -20.18
CA ALA A 621 25.48 -9.77 -19.82
C ALA A 621 25.45 -11.25 -19.41
N GLU A 622 26.20 -12.05 -20.15
CA GLU A 622 26.49 -13.45 -19.83
C GLU A 622 27.12 -13.56 -18.43
N LEU A 623 26.62 -14.53 -17.68
CA LEU A 623 27.21 -14.99 -16.42
C LEU A 623 28.70 -15.32 -16.61
N PRO A 624 29.63 -14.80 -15.78
CA PRO A 624 30.97 -15.35 -15.76
C PRO A 624 30.95 -16.69 -15.00
N ARG A 625 30.80 -17.79 -15.75
CA ARG A 625 31.35 -19.09 -15.36
C ARG A 625 32.73 -19.25 -15.98
N THR A 626 33.76 -18.96 -15.19
CA THR A 626 35.08 -19.60 -15.33
C THR A 626 35.62 -19.88 -13.94
N GLY A 627 35.57 -21.16 -13.54
CA GLY A 627 36.53 -21.67 -12.58
C GLY A 627 37.84 -22.00 -13.31
N ALA A 628 38.98 -21.63 -12.72
CA ALA A 628 40.19 -22.45 -12.59
C ALA A 628 41.35 -21.65 -11.99
N THR A 629 41.98 -22.23 -10.94
CA THR A 629 43.43 -22.15 -10.56
C THR A 629 44.01 -20.80 -10.12
N GLY A 630 44.78 -20.59 -9.03
CA GLY A 630 45.43 -21.35 -7.95
C GLY A 630 46.03 -20.30 -6.97
N ASN A 631 46.34 -20.50 -5.69
CA ASN A 631 47.29 -21.43 -5.08
C ASN A 631 47.15 -21.46 -3.54
N GLY A 632 47.47 -22.62 -2.94
CA GLY A 632 47.93 -22.85 -1.56
C GLY A 632 46.85 -22.77 -0.47
N MET A 633 46.69 -23.70 0.46
CA MET A 633 47.63 -24.67 0.99
C MET A 633 46.90 -25.67 1.92
N LEU A 634 47.15 -26.96 1.66
CA LEU A 634 47.22 -28.11 2.58
C LEU A 634 45.97 -28.81 3.18
N ILE A 635 46.08 -30.15 3.12
CA ILE A 635 45.40 -31.26 3.83
C ILE A 635 44.01 -31.65 3.27
N GLY A 636 43.85 -32.62 2.36
CA GLY A 636 44.28 -34.04 2.41
C GLY A 636 43.20 -34.89 3.09
N MET A 637 42.10 -35.31 2.42
CA MET A 637 41.97 -36.47 1.50
C MET A 637 42.15 -37.82 2.23
N GLY A 638 41.36 -38.89 2.10
CA GLY A 638 40.21 -39.32 1.29
C GLY A 638 39.70 -40.64 1.95
N ILE A 639 38.61 -41.30 1.55
CA ILE A 639 38.46 -42.12 0.35
C ILE A 639 36.99 -42.63 0.36
N VAL A 640 36.29 -42.50 -0.76
CA VAL A 640 35.28 -43.46 -1.22
C VAL A 640 35.39 -43.50 -2.73
N LEU A 641 35.67 -44.67 -3.31
CA LEU A 641 35.15 -45.03 -4.62
C LEU A 641 35.24 -46.53 -4.91
N VAL A 642 34.30 -46.92 -5.77
CA VAL A 642 34.21 -48.12 -6.61
C VAL A 642 33.41 -49.31 -6.05
N GLY A 643 32.16 -49.37 -6.50
CA GLY A 643 31.53 -50.62 -6.89
C GLY A 643 31.60 -50.79 -8.42
N LEU A 644 31.68 -52.03 -8.90
CA LEU A 644 30.72 -52.64 -9.83
C LEU A 644 31.20 -54.03 -10.29
N GLY A 645 30.25 -54.96 -10.32
CA GLY A 645 30.16 -56.00 -11.35
C GLY A 645 30.82 -57.35 -11.04
N SER A 646 30.01 -58.37 -10.81
CA SER A 646 29.81 -59.48 -11.77
C SER A 646 28.94 -60.58 -11.16
N THR A 647 27.97 -61.01 -11.96
CA THR A 647 26.98 -62.05 -11.69
C THR A 647 27.54 -63.44 -12.09
N VAL A 648 27.12 -64.46 -11.32
CA VAL A 648 26.70 -65.82 -11.78
C VAL A 648 27.74 -66.98 -11.87
N LEU A 649 27.27 -68.13 -11.33
CA LEU A 649 27.60 -69.57 -11.54
C LEU A 649 28.60 -70.32 -10.63
N LEU A 650 27.98 -71.06 -9.68
CA LEU A 650 28.06 -72.51 -9.43
C LEU A 650 29.35 -73.27 -9.03
N LEU A 651 29.12 -74.12 -8.01
CA LEU A 651 29.54 -75.51 -7.80
C LEU A 651 30.94 -75.81 -7.22
N THR A 652 30.87 -76.50 -6.07
CA THR A 652 31.78 -77.56 -5.56
C THR A 652 33.24 -77.12 -5.30
N GLY A 653 33.84 -77.27 -4.13
CA GLY A 653 33.62 -78.22 -3.06
C GLY A 653 35.02 -78.64 -2.56
N ARG A 654 35.12 -78.84 -1.24
CA ARG A 654 36.06 -79.76 -0.58
C ARG A 654 37.51 -79.29 -0.32
N SER A 655 37.80 -79.22 0.99
CA SER A 655 39.09 -79.49 1.66
C SER A 655 40.21 -78.47 1.42
N ARG A 656 41.16 -78.20 2.31
CA ARG A 656 41.57 -78.74 3.61
C ARG A 656 42.65 -77.80 4.14
N ASP A 657 42.69 -77.63 5.46
CA ASP A 657 43.87 -77.57 6.34
C ASP A 657 45.05 -76.59 6.11
N LYS A 658 45.48 -76.05 7.28
CA LYS A 658 46.76 -75.43 7.69
C LYS A 658 46.93 -73.95 7.29
N GLU A 659 47.31 -73.05 8.19
CA GLU A 659 47.92 -73.13 9.53
C GLU A 659 47.53 -71.87 10.34
#